data_AF-A0A7W8DM80-F1
#
_entry.id   AF-A0A7W8DM80-F1
#
_cell.length_a   1.000
_cell.length_b   1.000
_cell.length_c   1.000
_cell.angle_alpha   90.00
_cell.angle_beta   90.00
_cell.angle_gamma   90.00
#
_symmetry.space_group_name_H-M   'P 1'
#
loop_
_entity.id
_entity.type
_entity.pdbx_description
1 polymer ?
#
loop_
_entity_poly.entity_id
_entity_poly.type
_entity_poly.pdbx_seq_one_letter_code
_entity_poly.pdbx_strand_id
1 'polypeptide(L)'
;MKKNPRLEYGKLHLLISPLLAAACLAQTPVSAQSTFTTASGNQSWGTASNWSPSGVPNAVGASVIFNTPSGGNQAINSFGAVRTVGYMTINNDSANTFSITTTNTLTFDATSGNAALTVAGSGDNLSTFASSLSVVLNDSLDLSVTNTASSAADGALKISGAISGAGRIIKTGAGIMTLASSSNTFTGGVSILGGTVRISAGAALGAAPASYVPDQIIINGGTLEYTGSGVTSASNRGFALGSSTGTISVTGTGSYQIAGIVSDVTGQSGALRKTGSGTLYINPGSANTYSGGTTIVSGTLQIGIAGSLGTGTVNLGSTGGGNATLENTLGGYTFSNNINVISGSGGVLTLYYSGAAAFNSTFSGAISMGDNLVIRSDAISGQAMRITGAVSGAGSITKTGTGVLRLENNNASYTGITTISAGTLQIGNGSTTGGIGTGAIVNNSSLVVNRSNSLTLNNDMSGTGALVQAGTGTTTINNTNTYSGGTVVAKGTLQFGRTSSLGSGAVTLGSVGGGDATMENYLAGWITSNDISTVSGSGGTLTLSYTSSVTGFGSSVFSGALTLNDSIVIRSEAATGLAMRMQGAISGSGGITKTGAGVVRLENNNDGYSGTTTISAGTLQVGNNGSTGGLGSGNVVDNSALLITRSNSYTLANQISGTGTLTHSGSGITTLSNANTYSGGTNVTAGSLLVTNTTGSATGTGGVITSPGTALGGKGTIASTGSNSVVIGGAVSPGVPGENSGVGTLTFTPVDGTLSFQSGSAVVFELLASGSNDKIVFNATGAGVMDFSAMGAGGLIVSFSAGYIPQPGHSFDLIDWAAVSGTGISGLTESLLNLSTAGFDPSWRWDTSLFSTSGVISVVATVPEPSLGLMLMAGLMALALRRKRLRCVFE
;
A
#
# COMPACT_ATOMS: atom_id res chain seq x y z
N MET A 1 -8.32 -32.94 -55.18
CA MET A 1 -9.43 -33.90 -55.36
C MET A 1 -10.15 -33.99 -54.00
N LYS A 2 -11.44 -33.71 -53.79
CA LYS A 2 -12.71 -33.77 -54.57
C LYS A 2 -13.41 -32.39 -54.50
N LYS A 3 -13.71 -31.67 -55.60
CA LYS A 3 -14.90 -31.66 -56.50
C LYS A 3 -16.28 -31.32 -55.85
N ASN A 4 -16.67 -30.02 -55.90
CA ASN A 4 -17.90 -29.33 -56.41
C ASN A 4 -19.29 -30.03 -56.41
N PRO A 5 -20.47 -29.32 -56.41
CA PRO A 5 -20.75 -28.03 -57.12
C PRO A 5 -21.80 -27.01 -56.57
N ARG A 6 -21.82 -25.80 -57.21
CA ARG A 6 -22.95 -24.88 -57.58
C ARG A 6 -23.89 -24.30 -56.49
N LEU A 7 -23.91 -22.97 -56.28
CA LEU A 7 -24.71 -21.91 -56.97
C LEU A 7 -26.21 -21.96 -56.66
N GLU A 8 -26.68 -21.07 -55.77
CA GLU A 8 -28.00 -20.45 -55.88
C GLU A 8 -27.89 -18.93 -55.78
N TYR A 9 -28.60 -18.28 -56.69
CA TYR A 9 -28.69 -16.85 -56.96
C TYR A 9 -29.51 -16.12 -55.89
N GLY A 10 -29.10 -14.89 -55.54
CA GLY A 10 -30.03 -13.92 -54.96
C GLY A 10 -29.43 -12.96 -53.94
N LYS A 11 -28.69 -11.95 -54.42
CA LYS A 11 -28.58 -10.56 -53.90
C LYS A 11 -27.25 -9.96 -54.36
N LEU A 12 -27.27 -9.38 -55.55
CA LEU A 12 -26.19 -8.53 -56.04
C LEU A 12 -26.24 -7.21 -55.26
N HIS A 13 -25.56 -7.14 -54.11
CA HIS A 13 -25.30 -5.87 -53.44
C HIS A 13 -24.06 -5.22 -54.06
N LEU A 14 -24.27 -3.99 -54.51
CA LEU A 14 -23.34 -3.12 -55.20
C LEU A 14 -22.08 -2.86 -54.34
N LEU A 15 -20.94 -3.41 -54.76
CA LEU A 15 -19.61 -3.05 -54.26
C LEU A 15 -19.27 -1.64 -54.78
N ILE A 16 -19.47 -0.61 -53.96
CA ILE A 16 -18.99 0.74 -54.26
C ILE A 16 -17.63 0.92 -53.60
N SER A 17 -16.57 0.92 -54.41
CA SER A 17 -15.23 1.36 -54.02
C SER A 17 -15.19 2.89 -53.81
N PRO A 18 -14.40 3.40 -52.85
CA PRO A 18 -14.37 4.83 -52.51
C PRO A 18 -13.78 5.75 -53.59
N LEU A 19 -13.07 5.20 -54.60
CA LEU A 19 -12.55 6.01 -55.71
C LEU A 19 -13.62 6.46 -56.73
N LEU A 20 -14.85 5.96 -56.65
CA LEU A 20 -15.95 6.37 -57.55
C LEU A 20 -16.90 7.42 -56.95
N ALA A 21 -16.67 7.90 -55.73
CA ALA A 21 -17.56 8.85 -55.07
C ALA A 21 -17.45 10.31 -55.59
N ALA A 22 -16.47 10.60 -56.46
CA ALA A 22 -16.28 11.92 -57.07
C ALA A 22 -16.79 12.03 -58.52
N ALA A 23 -17.25 10.92 -59.12
CA ALA A 23 -18.01 11.00 -60.36
C ALA A 23 -19.45 11.35 -59.99
N CYS A 24 -19.83 12.60 -60.23
CA CYS A 24 -21.21 13.06 -60.26
C CYS A 24 -22.06 12.04 -61.05
N LEU A 25 -22.77 11.16 -60.35
CA LEU A 25 -23.91 10.41 -60.90
C LEU A 25 -25.07 11.40 -61.02
N ALA A 26 -24.91 12.42 -61.87
CA ALA A 26 -26.04 13.06 -62.49
C ALA A 26 -26.66 12.00 -63.40
N GLN A 27 -27.60 11.22 -62.88
CA GLN A 27 -28.52 10.49 -63.75
C GLN A 27 -29.20 11.54 -64.61
N THR A 28 -28.89 11.53 -65.91
CA THR A 28 -29.60 12.32 -66.90
C THR A 28 -31.07 11.91 -66.83
N PRO A 29 -31.99 12.83 -66.48
CA PRO A 29 -33.39 12.47 -66.35
C PRO A 29 -33.91 11.91 -67.67
N VAL A 30 -34.64 10.79 -67.60
CA VAL A 30 -35.19 10.11 -68.76
C VAL A 30 -36.42 10.85 -69.33
N SER A 31 -36.92 11.86 -68.61
CA SER A 31 -38.08 12.69 -68.95
C SER A 31 -37.70 14.17 -69.12
N ALA A 32 -38.52 14.94 -69.85
CA ALA A 32 -38.31 16.37 -70.04
C ALA A 32 -38.42 17.12 -68.70
N GLN A 33 -37.44 17.98 -68.40
CA GLN A 33 -37.37 18.73 -67.15
C GLN A 33 -38.35 19.92 -67.15
N SER A 34 -39.09 20.07 -66.06
CA SER A 34 -40.00 21.20 -65.84
C SER A 34 -39.45 22.13 -64.76
N THR A 35 -39.28 23.40 -65.09
CA THR A 35 -38.78 24.43 -64.17
C THR A 35 -39.92 25.28 -63.65
N PHE A 36 -39.97 25.52 -62.35
CA PHE A 36 -40.94 26.41 -61.72
C PHE A 36 -40.54 27.87 -61.98
N THR A 37 -41.41 28.66 -62.61
CA THR A 37 -41.07 29.99 -63.18
C THR A 37 -41.62 31.18 -62.40
N THR A 38 -42.38 30.99 -61.31
CA THR A 38 -43.03 32.09 -60.57
C THR A 38 -42.15 32.77 -59.51
N ALA A 39 -42.45 34.05 -59.23
CA ALA A 39 -41.79 34.90 -58.24
C ALA A 39 -42.09 34.53 -56.76
N SER A 40 -41.58 35.32 -55.81
CA SER A 40 -41.67 35.09 -54.36
C SER A 40 -43.12 35.05 -53.84
N GLY A 41 -43.31 34.50 -52.64
CA GLY A 41 -44.60 34.35 -51.98
C GLY A 41 -45.21 32.94 -52.06
N ASN A 42 -46.50 32.85 -51.73
CA ASN A 42 -47.27 31.60 -51.77
C ASN A 42 -47.65 31.24 -53.20
N GLN A 43 -47.30 30.03 -53.62
CA GLN A 43 -47.49 29.51 -54.97
C GLN A 43 -48.15 28.13 -54.95
N SER A 44 -48.84 27.79 -56.03
CA SER A 44 -49.47 26.48 -56.23
C SER A 44 -48.68 25.67 -57.25
N TRP A 45 -48.32 24.42 -56.92
CA TRP A 45 -47.74 23.46 -57.87
C TRP A 45 -48.74 23.12 -58.98
N GLY A 46 -50.03 23.06 -58.65
CA GLY A 46 -51.09 22.62 -59.55
C GLY A 46 -51.44 23.59 -60.68
N THR A 47 -50.85 24.78 -60.69
CA THR A 47 -51.11 25.80 -61.71
C THR A 47 -50.15 25.62 -62.88
N ALA A 48 -50.67 25.23 -64.06
CA ALA A 48 -49.84 24.93 -65.24
C ALA A 48 -48.96 26.10 -65.72
N SER A 49 -49.42 27.34 -65.57
CA SER A 49 -48.65 28.55 -65.93
C SER A 49 -47.42 28.79 -65.05
N ASN A 50 -47.30 28.07 -63.93
CA ASN A 50 -46.16 28.19 -63.02
C ASN A 50 -44.96 27.33 -63.46
N TRP A 51 -45.10 26.57 -64.55
CA TRP A 51 -44.09 25.64 -65.06
C TRP A 51 -43.64 26.02 -66.46
N SER A 52 -42.36 25.75 -66.76
CA SER A 52 -41.78 25.84 -68.09
C SER A 52 -41.06 24.53 -68.45
N PRO A 53 -41.41 23.87 -69.57
CA PRO A 53 -42.57 24.16 -70.45
C PRO A 53 -43.92 24.10 -69.71
N SER A 54 -44.96 24.76 -70.24
CA SER A 54 -46.27 24.84 -69.58
C SER A 54 -46.92 23.46 -69.46
N GLY A 55 -47.02 22.96 -68.24
CA GLY A 55 -47.60 21.66 -67.92
C GLY A 55 -47.31 21.31 -66.46
N VAL A 56 -48.28 20.74 -65.74
CA VAL A 56 -48.09 20.39 -64.33
C VAL A 56 -47.36 19.05 -64.23
N PRO A 57 -46.12 18.99 -63.72
CA PRO A 57 -45.38 17.74 -63.62
C PRO A 57 -46.02 16.83 -62.57
N ASN A 58 -46.41 15.62 -62.99
CA ASN A 58 -47.03 14.62 -62.13
C ASN A 58 -46.99 13.21 -62.77
N ALA A 59 -45.81 12.59 -62.82
CA ALA A 59 -45.62 11.25 -63.37
C ALA A 59 -44.40 10.56 -62.74
N VAL A 60 -44.38 9.23 -62.80
CA VAL A 60 -43.20 8.43 -62.47
C VAL A 60 -42.02 8.89 -63.34
N GLY A 61 -40.88 9.18 -62.72
CA GLY A 61 -39.70 9.67 -63.42
C GLY A 61 -39.74 11.15 -63.83
N ALA A 62 -40.81 11.90 -63.51
CA ALA A 62 -40.88 13.33 -63.85
C ALA A 62 -39.81 14.14 -63.12
N SER A 63 -39.21 15.11 -63.81
CA SER A 63 -38.14 15.96 -63.27
C SER A 63 -38.59 17.39 -63.06
N VAL A 64 -38.46 17.89 -61.84
CA VAL A 64 -38.83 19.26 -61.47
C VAL A 64 -37.65 20.05 -60.91
N ILE A 65 -37.56 21.33 -61.28
CA ILE A 65 -36.63 22.30 -60.66
C ILE A 65 -37.42 23.44 -60.02
N PHE A 66 -37.08 23.75 -58.78
CA PHE A 66 -37.45 24.99 -58.10
C PHE A 66 -36.23 25.91 -58.06
N ASN A 67 -36.33 27.08 -58.68
CA ASN A 67 -35.33 28.14 -58.54
C ASN A 67 -35.91 29.19 -57.58
N THR A 68 -35.26 29.41 -56.44
CA THR A 68 -35.69 30.48 -55.55
C THR A 68 -35.40 31.84 -56.20
N PRO A 69 -36.38 32.74 -56.32
CA PRO A 69 -36.16 34.05 -56.92
C PRO A 69 -35.33 34.96 -56.01
N SER A 70 -34.65 35.94 -56.60
CA SER A 70 -33.85 36.93 -55.85
C SER A 70 -34.69 37.87 -54.97
N GLY A 71 -36.01 37.97 -55.21
CA GLY A 71 -36.94 38.93 -54.59
C GLY A 71 -37.77 38.43 -53.39
N GLY A 72 -37.37 37.36 -52.69
CA GLY A 72 -38.01 36.92 -51.44
C GLY A 72 -38.24 35.40 -51.34
N ASN A 73 -38.76 34.96 -50.19
CA ASN A 73 -39.06 33.54 -49.90
C ASN A 73 -40.04 32.93 -50.92
N GLN A 74 -39.83 31.67 -51.30
CA GLN A 74 -40.74 30.89 -52.14
C GLN A 74 -41.45 29.83 -51.30
N ALA A 75 -42.78 29.80 -51.31
CA ALA A 75 -43.57 28.83 -50.56
C ALA A 75 -44.58 28.12 -51.46
N ILE A 76 -44.52 26.79 -51.54
CA ILE A 76 -45.52 25.97 -52.22
C ILE A 76 -46.58 25.53 -51.21
N ASN A 77 -47.72 26.21 -51.20
CA ASN A 77 -48.77 26.02 -50.18
C ASN A 77 -49.94 25.12 -50.64
N SER A 78 -49.99 24.76 -51.92
CA SER A 78 -50.98 23.83 -52.45
C SER A 78 -50.40 23.04 -53.62
N PHE A 79 -50.73 21.74 -53.68
CA PHE A 79 -50.46 20.93 -54.86
C PHE A 79 -51.70 20.73 -55.73
N GLY A 80 -52.90 20.91 -55.19
CA GLY A 80 -54.18 20.61 -55.85
C GLY A 80 -54.51 19.11 -55.95
N ALA A 81 -53.52 18.22 -55.91
CA ALA A 81 -53.66 16.76 -55.90
C ALA A 81 -52.37 16.12 -55.33
N VAL A 82 -52.32 14.79 -55.23
CA VAL A 82 -51.07 14.05 -55.02
C VAL A 82 -50.10 14.35 -56.18
N ARG A 83 -48.82 14.57 -55.88
CA ARG A 83 -47.78 14.84 -56.88
C ARG A 83 -46.73 13.75 -56.85
N THR A 84 -46.51 13.11 -58.00
CA THR A 84 -45.48 12.09 -58.20
C THR A 84 -44.37 12.65 -59.08
N VAL A 85 -43.12 12.53 -58.61
CA VAL A 85 -41.91 12.94 -59.32
C VAL A 85 -40.82 11.89 -59.16
N GLY A 86 -39.95 11.73 -60.15
CA GLY A 86 -38.72 10.94 -60.01
C GLY A 86 -37.55 11.78 -59.51
N TYR A 87 -37.48 13.05 -59.92
CA TYR A 87 -36.32 13.90 -59.65
C TYR A 87 -36.78 15.31 -59.27
N MET A 88 -36.31 15.81 -58.13
CA MET A 88 -36.55 17.16 -57.67
C MET A 88 -35.24 17.88 -57.40
N THR A 89 -35.08 19.08 -57.95
CA THR A 89 -33.97 19.97 -57.62
C THR A 89 -34.52 21.26 -57.02
N ILE A 90 -33.97 21.67 -55.89
CA ILE A 90 -34.22 22.96 -55.25
C ILE A 90 -32.90 23.73 -55.33
N ASN A 91 -32.85 24.76 -56.18
CA ASN A 91 -31.73 25.69 -56.28
C ASN A 91 -32.06 26.90 -55.41
N ASN A 92 -31.45 26.94 -54.23
CA ASN A 92 -31.62 27.98 -53.24
C ASN A 92 -30.37 28.87 -53.15
N ASP A 93 -30.10 29.62 -54.21
CA ASP A 93 -28.89 30.46 -54.39
C ASP A 93 -29.04 31.91 -53.89
N SER A 94 -30.21 32.28 -53.38
CA SER A 94 -30.50 33.61 -52.81
C SER A 94 -30.67 33.48 -51.28
N ALA A 95 -30.46 34.53 -50.49
CA ALA A 95 -30.65 34.55 -49.03
C ALA A 95 -32.10 34.28 -48.53
N ASN A 96 -32.91 33.59 -49.33
CA ASN A 96 -34.33 33.35 -49.18
C ASN A 96 -34.57 31.89 -48.78
N THR A 97 -35.75 31.62 -48.23
CA THR A 97 -36.18 30.25 -47.88
C THR A 97 -37.05 29.66 -48.97
N PHE A 98 -36.91 28.34 -49.17
CA PHE A 98 -37.87 27.54 -49.91
C PHE A 98 -38.71 26.74 -48.91
N SER A 99 -40.02 26.72 -49.07
CA SER A 99 -40.89 25.93 -48.20
C SER A 99 -41.99 25.22 -48.98
N ILE A 100 -42.36 24.03 -48.53
CA ILE A 100 -43.58 23.32 -48.95
C ILE A 100 -44.46 23.21 -47.72
N THR A 101 -45.61 23.88 -47.73
CA THR A 101 -46.50 24.06 -46.57
C THR A 101 -47.90 23.46 -46.76
N THR A 102 -48.10 22.68 -47.83
CA THR A 102 -49.38 22.01 -48.13
C THR A 102 -49.68 20.82 -47.19
N THR A 103 -50.94 20.36 -47.20
CA THR A 103 -51.40 19.09 -46.62
C THR A 103 -51.43 17.92 -47.61
N ASN A 104 -51.05 18.16 -48.88
CA ASN A 104 -51.07 17.13 -49.92
C ASN A 104 -49.92 16.11 -49.77
N THR A 105 -49.90 15.10 -50.64
CA THR A 105 -48.84 14.08 -50.70
C THR A 105 -47.86 14.37 -51.84
N LEU A 106 -46.56 14.31 -51.53
CA LEU A 106 -45.46 14.26 -52.49
C LEU A 106 -44.90 12.83 -52.55
N THR A 107 -44.95 12.20 -53.72
CA THR A 107 -44.44 10.86 -53.97
C THR A 107 -43.17 10.93 -54.81
N PHE A 108 -42.11 10.26 -54.33
CA PHE A 108 -40.88 10.03 -55.08
C PHE A 108 -40.91 8.63 -55.70
N ASP A 109 -40.90 8.57 -57.03
CA ASP A 109 -41.07 7.37 -57.85
C ASP A 109 -40.36 7.56 -59.20
N ALA A 110 -39.32 6.77 -59.46
CA ALA A 110 -38.47 6.87 -60.64
C ALA A 110 -38.77 5.73 -61.62
N THR A 111 -38.56 5.97 -62.92
CA THR A 111 -38.80 4.94 -63.94
C THR A 111 -37.87 3.72 -63.77
N SER A 112 -36.68 3.94 -63.21
CA SER A 112 -35.73 2.89 -62.86
C SER A 112 -34.70 3.42 -61.86
N GLY A 113 -34.27 2.58 -60.91
CA GLY A 113 -33.25 2.96 -59.94
C GLY A 113 -33.81 3.82 -58.81
N ASN A 114 -33.06 4.83 -58.37
CA ASN A 114 -33.45 5.69 -57.27
C ASN A 114 -34.12 6.97 -57.80
N ALA A 115 -35.13 7.45 -57.07
CA ALA A 115 -35.56 8.84 -57.17
C ALA A 115 -34.48 9.77 -56.59
N ALA A 116 -34.50 11.07 -56.93
CA ALA A 116 -33.53 12.02 -56.40
C ALA A 116 -34.15 13.31 -55.87
N LEU A 117 -33.57 13.83 -54.79
CA LEU A 117 -33.79 15.17 -54.26
C LEU A 117 -32.44 15.88 -54.12
N THR A 118 -32.20 16.91 -54.92
CA THR A 118 -31.01 17.76 -54.81
C THR A 118 -31.40 19.11 -54.22
N VAL A 119 -30.75 19.50 -53.13
CA VAL A 119 -30.85 20.84 -52.54
C VAL A 119 -29.49 21.51 -52.71
N ALA A 120 -29.44 22.41 -53.68
CA ALA A 120 -28.28 23.25 -53.97
C ALA A 120 -28.49 24.66 -53.43
N GLY A 121 -27.39 25.37 -53.17
CA GLY A 121 -27.42 26.72 -52.62
C GLY A 121 -26.07 27.16 -52.04
N SER A 122 -25.94 28.46 -51.76
CA SER A 122 -24.81 29.05 -51.04
C SER A 122 -25.30 29.89 -49.85
N GLY A 123 -24.63 29.82 -48.68
CA GLY A 123 -25.02 30.56 -47.46
C GLY A 123 -25.97 29.78 -46.51
N ASP A 124 -26.54 30.41 -45.49
CA ASP A 124 -27.37 29.74 -44.45
C ASP A 124 -28.81 29.35 -44.90
N ASN A 125 -29.04 29.18 -46.21
CA ASN A 125 -30.38 29.09 -46.76
C ASN A 125 -31.10 27.78 -46.36
N LEU A 126 -32.32 27.93 -45.87
CA LEU A 126 -33.14 26.84 -45.36
C LEU A 126 -34.23 26.44 -46.37
N SER A 127 -34.25 25.15 -46.71
CA SER A 127 -35.37 24.49 -47.41
C SER A 127 -36.20 23.68 -46.43
N THR A 128 -37.53 23.86 -46.41
CA THR A 128 -38.42 23.23 -45.42
C THR A 128 -39.58 22.48 -46.05
N PHE A 129 -39.78 21.23 -45.65
CA PHE A 129 -41.03 20.51 -45.88
C PHE A 129 -41.80 20.50 -44.56
N ALA A 130 -42.95 21.17 -44.53
CA ALA A 130 -43.73 21.37 -43.31
C ALA A 130 -44.29 20.05 -42.77
N SER A 131 -44.67 20.05 -41.49
CA SER A 131 -45.27 18.89 -40.81
C SER A 131 -46.60 18.45 -41.39
N SER A 132 -47.30 19.33 -42.11
CA SER A 132 -48.54 19.04 -42.81
C SER A 132 -48.33 18.19 -44.07
N LEU A 133 -47.13 18.20 -44.67
CA LEU A 133 -46.85 17.47 -45.91
C LEU A 133 -46.69 15.98 -45.62
N SER A 134 -47.30 15.13 -46.45
CA SER A 134 -47.00 13.70 -46.49
C SER A 134 -45.98 13.43 -47.60
N VAL A 135 -44.91 12.71 -47.30
CA VAL A 135 -43.89 12.28 -48.28
C VAL A 135 -43.95 10.76 -48.41
N VAL A 136 -44.01 10.25 -49.64
CA VAL A 136 -44.03 8.81 -49.93
C VAL A 136 -42.82 8.45 -50.79
N LEU A 137 -42.06 7.44 -50.37
CA LEU A 137 -40.91 6.90 -51.10
C LEU A 137 -41.29 5.54 -51.70
N ASN A 138 -41.74 5.53 -52.96
CA ASN A 138 -41.96 4.28 -53.69
C ASN A 138 -40.62 3.63 -54.03
N ASP A 139 -39.65 4.44 -54.45
CA ASP A 139 -38.25 4.05 -54.65
C ASP A 139 -37.33 4.65 -53.60
N SER A 140 -36.09 4.16 -53.56
CA SER A 140 -35.05 4.81 -52.75
C SER A 140 -34.76 6.22 -53.25
N LEU A 141 -34.43 7.13 -52.34
CA LEU A 141 -34.22 8.55 -52.58
C LEU A 141 -32.75 8.92 -52.40
N ASP A 142 -32.06 9.21 -53.50
CA ASP A 142 -30.75 9.87 -53.50
C ASP A 142 -30.93 11.35 -53.13
N LEU A 143 -30.55 11.69 -51.91
CA LEU A 143 -30.74 13.01 -51.34
C LEU A 143 -29.40 13.71 -51.19
N SER A 144 -29.12 14.66 -52.08
CA SER A 144 -27.90 15.46 -52.07
C SER A 144 -28.18 16.85 -51.51
N VAL A 145 -27.54 17.20 -50.39
CA VAL A 145 -27.54 18.57 -49.86
C VAL A 145 -26.12 19.11 -49.97
N THR A 146 -25.89 20.08 -50.87
CA THR A 146 -24.54 20.60 -51.13
C THR A 146 -24.21 21.83 -50.30
N ASN A 147 -25.22 22.52 -49.77
CA ASN A 147 -25.03 23.71 -48.96
C ASN A 147 -24.42 23.37 -47.58
N THR A 148 -23.18 23.79 -47.36
CA THR A 148 -22.40 23.52 -46.14
C THR A 148 -22.47 24.61 -45.09
N ALA A 149 -23.00 25.79 -45.41
CA ALA A 149 -22.92 26.96 -44.53
C ALA A 149 -23.91 26.90 -43.35
N SER A 150 -24.98 26.10 -43.44
CA SER A 150 -26.06 26.04 -42.43
C SER A 150 -25.62 25.44 -41.09
N SER A 151 -24.98 26.25 -40.24
CA SER A 151 -24.81 25.96 -38.80
C SER A 151 -26.11 26.13 -38.00
N ALA A 152 -27.19 26.56 -38.67
CA ALA A 152 -28.53 26.70 -38.12
C ALA A 152 -29.07 25.39 -37.50
N ALA A 153 -29.86 25.53 -36.43
CA ALA A 153 -30.51 24.43 -35.73
C ALA A 153 -31.29 23.49 -36.67
N ASP A 154 -31.85 24.04 -37.75
CA ASP A 154 -32.69 23.33 -38.72
C ASP A 154 -31.91 22.70 -39.89
N GLY A 155 -30.63 23.04 -40.08
CA GLY A 155 -29.83 22.60 -41.23
C GLY A 155 -30.27 23.25 -42.56
N ALA A 156 -29.75 22.77 -43.69
CA ALA A 156 -30.06 23.32 -45.02
C ALA A 156 -31.34 22.72 -45.63
N LEU A 157 -31.71 21.51 -45.21
CA LEU A 157 -32.99 20.88 -45.51
C LEU A 157 -33.63 20.36 -44.23
N LYS A 158 -34.84 20.80 -43.91
CA LYS A 158 -35.64 20.26 -42.80
C LYS A 158 -36.91 19.62 -43.32
N ILE A 159 -37.06 18.32 -43.11
CA ILE A 159 -38.27 17.57 -43.42
C ILE A 159 -39.02 17.30 -42.11
N SER A 160 -40.11 18.01 -41.91
CA SER A 160 -41.00 17.87 -40.75
C SER A 160 -42.22 17.00 -41.05
N GLY A 161 -42.57 16.84 -42.32
CA GLY A 161 -43.64 15.96 -42.79
C GLY A 161 -43.34 14.48 -42.55
N ALA A 162 -44.38 13.66 -42.42
CA ALA A 162 -44.23 12.22 -42.26
C ALA A 162 -43.80 11.56 -43.57
N ILE A 163 -42.74 10.75 -43.50
CA ILE A 163 -42.20 9.98 -44.62
C ILE A 163 -42.67 8.52 -44.50
N SER A 164 -43.20 7.96 -45.58
CA SER A 164 -43.71 6.58 -45.67
C SER A 164 -43.21 5.89 -46.94
N GLY A 165 -43.52 4.60 -47.13
CA GLY A 165 -43.13 3.83 -48.32
C GLY A 165 -41.95 2.86 -48.09
N ALA A 166 -41.60 2.10 -49.13
CA ALA A 166 -40.57 1.06 -49.04
C ALA A 166 -39.15 1.59 -49.29
N GLY A 167 -39.01 2.79 -49.86
CA GLY A 167 -37.73 3.39 -50.26
C GLY A 167 -36.78 3.68 -49.11
N ARG A 168 -35.47 3.62 -49.41
CA ARG A 168 -34.38 4.05 -48.53
C ARG A 168 -34.03 5.51 -48.76
N ILE A 169 -33.67 6.24 -47.72
CA ILE A 169 -33.05 7.58 -47.86
C ILE A 169 -31.53 7.40 -48.00
N ILE A 170 -30.93 7.94 -49.07
CA ILE A 170 -29.48 7.88 -49.33
C ILE A 170 -28.93 9.30 -49.32
N LYS A 171 -28.40 9.72 -48.17
CA LYS A 171 -27.85 11.07 -47.96
C LYS A 171 -26.43 11.17 -48.52
N THR A 172 -26.26 12.07 -49.48
CA THR A 172 -24.98 12.52 -50.05
C THR A 172 -24.83 14.04 -49.93
N GLY A 173 -23.70 14.59 -50.36
CA GLY A 173 -23.41 16.03 -50.23
C GLY A 173 -23.07 16.45 -48.80
N ALA A 174 -22.31 17.53 -48.64
CA ALA A 174 -21.70 17.90 -47.37
C ALA A 174 -22.66 18.63 -46.38
N GLY A 175 -23.82 19.08 -46.84
CA GLY A 175 -24.79 19.83 -46.02
C GLY A 175 -25.58 18.99 -45.01
N ILE A 176 -26.31 19.70 -44.14
CA ILE A 176 -27.11 19.11 -43.06
C ILE A 176 -28.56 18.93 -43.50
N MET A 177 -29.08 17.71 -43.33
CA MET A 177 -30.48 17.36 -43.48
C MET A 177 -31.09 17.02 -42.12
N THR A 178 -32.14 17.72 -41.70
CA THR A 178 -32.88 17.45 -40.46
C THR A 178 -34.14 16.66 -40.76
N LEU A 179 -34.27 15.48 -40.16
CA LEU A 179 -35.50 14.69 -40.10
C LEU A 179 -36.20 15.00 -38.79
N ALA A 180 -37.20 15.90 -38.84
CA ALA A 180 -37.87 16.42 -37.65
C ALA A 180 -39.15 15.65 -37.28
N SER A 181 -39.69 14.83 -38.20
CA SER A 181 -40.89 14.03 -37.92
C SER A 181 -40.58 12.84 -37.01
N SER A 182 -41.38 12.68 -35.96
CA SER A 182 -41.39 11.50 -35.09
C SER A 182 -42.38 10.42 -35.56
N SER A 183 -43.02 10.60 -36.72
CA SER A 183 -44.08 9.72 -37.25
C SER A 183 -43.70 9.04 -38.57
N ASN A 184 -42.41 8.94 -38.88
CA ASN A 184 -41.96 8.31 -40.11
C ASN A 184 -42.19 6.78 -40.07
N THR A 185 -42.74 6.24 -41.15
CA THR A 185 -43.12 4.83 -41.30
C THR A 185 -42.44 4.12 -42.46
N PHE A 186 -41.55 4.79 -43.18
CA PHE A 186 -40.79 4.16 -44.26
C PHE A 186 -39.92 3.00 -43.74
N THR A 187 -39.76 1.95 -44.55
CA THR A 187 -39.11 0.70 -44.12
C THR A 187 -37.72 0.48 -44.72
N GLY A 188 -37.35 1.21 -45.79
CA GLY A 188 -36.11 0.98 -46.54
C GLY A 188 -34.82 1.36 -45.82
N GLY A 189 -34.91 2.13 -44.72
CA GLY A 189 -33.77 2.55 -43.91
C GLY A 189 -33.10 3.84 -44.39
N VAL A 190 -31.92 4.13 -43.82
CA VAL A 190 -31.17 5.36 -44.09
C VAL A 190 -29.70 5.02 -44.35
N SER A 191 -29.13 5.52 -45.44
CA SER A 191 -27.69 5.49 -45.74
C SER A 191 -27.13 6.89 -45.69
N ILE A 192 -26.09 7.11 -44.89
CA ILE A 192 -25.41 8.39 -44.73
C ILE A 192 -24.00 8.26 -45.33
N LEU A 193 -23.86 8.69 -46.57
CA LEU A 193 -22.62 8.59 -47.36
C LEU A 193 -21.81 9.90 -47.33
N GLY A 194 -22.42 11.00 -46.91
CA GLY A 194 -21.76 12.30 -46.73
C GLY A 194 -22.64 13.33 -46.01
N GLY A 195 -22.01 14.37 -45.47
CA GLY A 195 -22.69 15.42 -44.69
C GLY A 195 -23.32 14.89 -43.41
N THR A 196 -24.40 15.55 -42.95
CA THR A 196 -25.06 15.22 -41.67
C THR A 196 -26.54 14.92 -41.87
N VAL A 197 -27.04 13.85 -41.24
CA VAL A 197 -28.46 13.64 -40.96
C VAL A 197 -28.70 13.94 -39.49
N ARG A 198 -29.52 14.94 -39.19
CA ARG A 198 -29.87 15.37 -37.84
C ARG A 198 -31.25 14.84 -37.45
N ILE A 199 -31.33 14.30 -36.23
CA ILE A 199 -32.56 13.78 -35.62
C ILE A 199 -32.68 14.22 -34.16
N SER A 200 -33.91 14.32 -33.66
CA SER A 200 -34.21 14.50 -32.23
C SER A 200 -35.00 13.33 -31.63
N ALA A 201 -35.43 12.37 -32.46
CA ALA A 201 -36.17 11.17 -32.07
C ALA A 201 -35.77 9.97 -32.95
N GLY A 202 -35.77 8.76 -32.39
CA GLY A 202 -35.38 7.54 -33.11
C GLY A 202 -36.36 7.16 -34.22
N ALA A 203 -37.64 7.49 -34.04
CA ALA A 203 -38.69 7.31 -35.04
C ALA A 203 -38.46 8.14 -36.32
N ALA A 204 -37.60 9.17 -36.27
CA ALA A 204 -37.22 9.93 -37.46
C ALA A 204 -36.51 9.05 -38.52
N LEU A 205 -35.90 7.93 -38.10
CA LEU A 205 -35.20 6.98 -38.98
C LEU A 205 -36.14 5.91 -39.61
N GLY A 206 -37.45 6.11 -39.54
CA GLY A 206 -38.45 5.23 -40.14
C GLY A 206 -38.96 4.14 -39.20
N ALA A 207 -39.77 3.22 -39.73
CA ALA A 207 -40.42 2.18 -38.94
C ALA A 207 -39.40 1.26 -38.24
N ALA A 208 -39.67 0.92 -36.98
CA ALA A 208 -38.89 -0.09 -36.25
C ALA A 208 -39.15 -1.48 -36.85
N PRO A 209 -38.10 -2.24 -37.24
CA PRO A 209 -38.28 -3.58 -37.77
C PRO A 209 -38.90 -4.54 -36.74
N ALA A 210 -39.80 -5.42 -37.19
CA ALA A 210 -40.40 -6.46 -36.35
C ALA A 210 -39.40 -7.56 -35.94
N SER A 211 -38.37 -7.78 -36.75
CA SER A 211 -37.24 -8.69 -36.50
C SER A 211 -35.92 -8.01 -36.89
N TYR A 212 -34.78 -8.50 -36.40
CA TYR A 212 -33.48 -7.93 -36.74
C TYR A 212 -33.28 -7.79 -38.26
N VAL A 213 -32.98 -6.57 -38.71
CA VAL A 213 -32.63 -6.25 -40.11
C VAL A 213 -31.25 -5.60 -40.12
N PRO A 214 -30.22 -6.25 -40.72
CA PRO A 214 -28.91 -5.62 -40.90
C PRO A 214 -28.98 -4.45 -41.87
N ASP A 215 -27.98 -3.58 -41.83
CA ASP A 215 -27.81 -2.45 -42.77
C ASP A 215 -29.01 -1.49 -42.83
N GLN A 216 -29.89 -1.46 -41.81
CA GLN A 216 -31.03 -0.55 -41.80
C GLN A 216 -30.57 0.91 -41.69
N ILE A 217 -29.50 1.14 -40.92
CA ILE A 217 -28.78 2.42 -40.88
C ILE A 217 -27.35 2.17 -41.34
N ILE A 218 -26.96 2.71 -42.49
CA ILE A 218 -25.59 2.63 -43.00
C ILE A 218 -24.92 4.00 -42.80
N ILE A 219 -23.73 4.03 -42.22
CA ILE A 219 -22.91 5.24 -42.13
C ILE A 219 -21.55 4.95 -42.76
N ASN A 220 -21.27 5.59 -43.89
CA ASN A 220 -20.05 5.38 -44.68
C ASN A 220 -19.52 6.74 -45.16
N GLY A 221 -18.94 7.52 -44.23
CA GLY A 221 -18.34 8.84 -44.51
C GLY A 221 -19.15 10.05 -44.03
N GLY A 222 -20.41 9.86 -43.61
CA GLY A 222 -21.25 10.94 -43.05
C GLY A 222 -21.43 10.91 -41.53
N THR A 223 -22.29 11.80 -41.04
CA THR A 223 -22.63 11.96 -39.61
C THR A 223 -24.11 11.74 -39.34
N LEU A 224 -24.43 10.87 -38.38
CA LEU A 224 -25.73 10.88 -37.71
C LEU A 224 -25.63 11.78 -36.48
N GLU A 225 -26.33 12.91 -36.48
CA GLU A 225 -26.37 13.83 -35.35
C GLU A 225 -27.67 13.70 -34.56
N TYR A 226 -27.54 13.52 -33.26
CA TYR A 226 -28.65 13.50 -32.31
C TYR A 226 -28.62 14.73 -31.41
N THR A 227 -29.73 15.46 -31.40
CA THR A 227 -29.93 16.70 -30.62
C THR A 227 -31.00 16.59 -29.53
N GLY A 228 -31.66 15.43 -29.41
CA GLY A 228 -32.68 15.18 -28.39
C GLY A 228 -32.11 14.74 -27.04
N SER A 229 -32.98 14.23 -26.16
CA SER A 229 -32.62 13.61 -24.88
C SER A 229 -33.27 12.23 -24.70
N GLY A 230 -32.51 11.23 -24.23
CA GLY A 230 -33.03 9.96 -23.71
C GLY A 230 -33.65 8.98 -24.72
N VAL A 231 -33.29 9.02 -26.00
CA VAL A 231 -33.88 8.12 -27.02
C VAL A 231 -33.10 6.82 -27.15
N THR A 232 -33.84 5.72 -27.29
CA THR A 232 -33.30 4.38 -27.62
C THR A 232 -33.73 3.97 -29.02
N SER A 233 -32.77 3.59 -29.87
CA SER A 233 -33.02 2.91 -31.14
C SER A 233 -33.75 1.59 -30.90
N ALA A 234 -34.62 1.17 -31.81
CA ALA A 234 -35.17 -0.18 -31.80
C ALA A 234 -34.04 -1.23 -31.80
N SER A 235 -34.18 -2.31 -31.02
CA SER A 235 -33.19 -3.40 -30.91
C SER A 235 -33.02 -4.19 -32.21
N ASN A 236 -34.06 -4.24 -33.04
CA ASN A 236 -34.05 -4.91 -34.33
C ASN A 236 -33.48 -4.07 -35.48
N ARG A 237 -33.08 -2.82 -35.21
CA ARG A 237 -32.49 -1.91 -36.20
C ARG A 237 -30.98 -2.13 -36.25
N GLY A 238 -30.50 -2.85 -37.26
CA GLY A 238 -29.07 -3.02 -37.50
C GLY A 238 -28.42 -1.74 -38.01
N PHE A 239 -27.26 -1.43 -37.44
CA PHE A 239 -26.37 -0.36 -37.92
C PHE A 239 -25.19 -0.99 -38.64
N ALA A 240 -24.73 -0.37 -39.72
CA ALA A 240 -23.57 -0.81 -40.47
C ALA A 240 -22.61 0.35 -40.75
N LEU A 241 -21.33 0.10 -40.57
CA LEU A 241 -20.25 1.07 -40.78
C LEU A 241 -19.44 0.67 -42.01
N GLY A 242 -19.27 1.60 -42.96
CA GLY A 242 -18.45 1.38 -44.14
C GLY A 242 -17.00 1.81 -43.95
N SER A 243 -16.17 1.59 -44.97
CA SER A 243 -14.73 1.89 -44.95
C SER A 243 -14.40 3.37 -44.75
N SER A 244 -15.33 4.26 -45.08
CA SER A 244 -15.26 5.66 -44.71
C SER A 244 -15.89 5.83 -43.33
N THR A 245 -15.10 6.27 -42.36
CA THR A 245 -15.47 6.39 -40.93
C THR A 245 -16.89 6.88 -40.71
N GLY A 246 -17.70 6.09 -39.98
CA GLY A 246 -19.06 6.47 -39.63
C GLY A 246 -19.08 7.33 -38.37
N THR A 247 -19.59 8.57 -38.46
CA THR A 247 -19.64 9.49 -37.33
C THR A 247 -21.02 9.49 -36.69
N ILE A 248 -21.06 9.42 -35.35
CA ILE A 248 -22.27 9.66 -34.55
C ILE A 248 -21.98 10.81 -33.58
N SER A 249 -22.73 11.89 -33.73
CA SER A 249 -22.62 13.09 -32.89
C SER A 249 -23.78 13.15 -31.92
N VAL A 250 -23.50 13.16 -30.61
CA VAL A 250 -24.53 13.39 -29.57
C VAL A 250 -24.22 14.71 -28.90
N THR A 251 -25.11 15.68 -29.02
CA THR A 251 -24.85 17.07 -28.61
C THR A 251 -25.43 17.39 -27.22
N GLY A 252 -24.92 18.46 -26.60
CA GLY A 252 -25.39 18.94 -25.30
C GLY A 252 -25.24 17.90 -24.18
N THR A 253 -26.24 17.81 -23.32
CA THR A 253 -26.40 16.77 -22.28
C THR A 253 -27.25 15.59 -22.78
N GLY A 254 -27.50 15.50 -24.08
CA GLY A 254 -28.31 14.45 -24.68
C GLY A 254 -27.70 13.05 -24.47
N SER A 255 -28.56 12.03 -24.52
CA SER A 255 -28.16 10.63 -24.56
C SER A 255 -28.89 9.91 -25.69
N TYR A 256 -28.16 9.15 -26.49
CA TYR A 256 -28.68 8.31 -27.56
C TYR A 256 -28.21 6.88 -27.38
N GLN A 257 -29.15 5.93 -27.25
CA GLN A 257 -28.83 4.51 -27.14
C GLN A 257 -28.99 3.80 -28.48
N ILE A 258 -27.95 3.06 -28.89
CA ILE A 258 -28.02 2.07 -29.95
C ILE A 258 -28.23 0.69 -29.30
N ALA A 259 -29.45 0.16 -29.46
CA ALA A 259 -29.82 -1.16 -28.94
C ALA A 259 -29.69 -2.29 -29.99
N GLY A 260 -29.53 -1.95 -31.26
CA GLY A 260 -29.27 -2.92 -32.33
C GLY A 260 -27.79 -3.20 -32.53
N ILE A 261 -27.48 -4.31 -33.20
CA ILE A 261 -26.10 -4.68 -33.52
C ILE A 261 -25.51 -3.67 -34.51
N VAL A 262 -24.27 -3.26 -34.25
CA VAL A 262 -23.42 -2.50 -35.16
C VAL A 262 -22.46 -3.48 -35.85
N SER A 263 -22.50 -3.54 -37.17
CA SER A 263 -21.64 -4.42 -37.99
C SER A 263 -20.83 -3.61 -39.01
N ASP A 264 -19.90 -4.29 -39.68
CA ASP A 264 -19.33 -3.76 -40.91
C ASP A 264 -20.38 -3.85 -42.04
N VAL A 265 -20.34 -2.89 -42.96
CA VAL A 265 -20.92 -3.11 -44.29
C VAL A 265 -20.17 -4.27 -44.93
N THR A 266 -20.90 -5.23 -45.51
CA THR A 266 -20.32 -6.46 -46.07
C THR A 266 -19.07 -6.19 -46.93
N GLY A 267 -17.95 -6.82 -46.56
CA GLY A 267 -16.67 -6.71 -47.29
C GLY A 267 -15.86 -5.44 -46.99
N GLN A 268 -16.29 -4.59 -46.06
CA GLN A 268 -15.58 -3.39 -45.63
C GLN A 268 -15.11 -3.54 -44.18
N SER A 269 -14.21 -2.64 -43.75
CA SER A 269 -13.80 -2.53 -42.34
C SER A 269 -14.22 -1.15 -41.84
N GLY A 270 -15.30 -1.12 -41.06
CA GLY A 270 -15.96 0.10 -40.62
C GLY A 270 -15.48 0.57 -39.26
N ALA A 271 -15.20 1.86 -39.15
CA ALA A 271 -14.80 2.52 -37.90
C ALA A 271 -15.91 3.41 -37.37
N LEU A 272 -16.16 3.33 -36.06
CA LEU A 272 -17.10 4.20 -35.36
C LEU A 272 -16.36 5.46 -34.85
N ARG A 273 -16.90 6.65 -35.11
CA ARG A 273 -16.41 7.91 -34.53
C ARG A 273 -17.49 8.61 -33.72
N LYS A 274 -17.28 8.74 -32.41
CA LYS A 274 -18.15 9.48 -31.50
C LYS A 274 -17.69 10.93 -31.37
N THR A 275 -18.60 11.87 -31.64
CA THR A 275 -18.40 13.32 -31.44
C THR A 275 -19.53 13.92 -30.60
N GLY A 276 -19.42 15.20 -30.28
CA GLY A 276 -20.39 15.95 -29.47
C GLY A 276 -20.26 15.64 -27.97
N SER A 277 -20.66 16.58 -27.13
CA SER A 277 -20.46 16.52 -25.67
C SER A 277 -21.33 15.50 -24.94
N GLY A 278 -22.40 15.01 -25.55
CA GLY A 278 -23.36 14.11 -24.91
C GLY A 278 -22.94 12.63 -24.90
N THR A 279 -23.85 11.77 -24.49
CA THR A 279 -23.59 10.34 -24.27
C THR A 279 -24.13 9.49 -25.42
N LEU A 280 -23.27 8.68 -26.02
CA LEU A 280 -23.68 7.58 -26.89
C LEU A 280 -23.64 6.29 -26.06
N TYR A 281 -24.76 5.61 -25.91
CA TYR A 281 -24.83 4.35 -25.18
C TYR A 281 -24.96 3.18 -26.16
N ILE A 282 -23.97 2.28 -26.17
CA ILE A 282 -23.97 1.09 -27.04
C ILE A 282 -24.14 -0.16 -26.18
N ASN A 283 -25.38 -0.62 -26.11
CA ASN A 283 -25.78 -1.82 -25.38
C ASN A 283 -26.70 -2.69 -26.24
N PRO A 284 -26.15 -3.31 -27.29
CA PRO A 284 -26.89 -4.27 -28.08
C PRO A 284 -27.16 -5.55 -27.27
N GLY A 285 -28.20 -6.30 -27.64
CA GLY A 285 -28.46 -7.62 -27.04
C GLY A 285 -27.42 -8.69 -27.40
N SER A 286 -26.46 -8.39 -28.27
CA SER A 286 -25.39 -9.29 -28.74
C SER A 286 -24.17 -8.48 -29.18
N ALA A 287 -22.99 -9.09 -29.20
CA ALA A 287 -21.73 -8.39 -29.52
C ALA A 287 -21.76 -7.69 -30.90
N ASN A 288 -21.17 -6.51 -30.97
CA ASN A 288 -20.95 -5.80 -32.23
C ASN A 288 -19.82 -6.45 -33.03
N THR A 289 -19.91 -6.39 -34.36
CA THR A 289 -18.98 -7.10 -35.26
C THR A 289 -18.14 -6.19 -36.14
N TYR A 290 -18.31 -4.86 -36.06
CA TYR A 290 -17.49 -3.92 -36.82
C TYR A 290 -16.01 -4.00 -36.43
N SER A 291 -15.12 -3.84 -37.41
CA SER A 291 -13.70 -4.20 -37.27
C SER A 291 -12.72 -3.03 -37.33
N GLY A 292 -13.13 -1.88 -37.86
CA GLY A 292 -12.26 -0.71 -38.06
C GLY A 292 -11.92 0.05 -36.78
N GLY A 293 -12.50 -0.33 -35.64
CA GLY A 293 -12.24 0.28 -34.33
C GLY A 293 -13.20 1.40 -33.97
N THR A 294 -12.97 2.01 -32.80
CA THR A 294 -13.85 3.03 -32.21
C THR A 294 -13.03 4.24 -31.79
N THR A 295 -13.37 5.44 -32.22
CA THR A 295 -12.70 6.69 -31.82
C THR A 295 -13.67 7.58 -31.07
N ILE A 296 -13.33 7.96 -29.84
CA ILE A 296 -14.09 8.91 -29.01
C ILE A 296 -13.39 10.26 -29.07
N VAL A 297 -13.93 11.19 -29.85
CA VAL A 297 -13.37 12.55 -30.00
C VAL A 297 -13.83 13.46 -28.88
N SER A 298 -15.09 13.33 -28.46
CA SER A 298 -15.67 14.08 -27.34
C SER A 298 -16.92 13.41 -26.75
N GLY A 299 -17.23 13.82 -25.51
CA GLY A 299 -18.36 13.31 -24.73
C GLY A 299 -18.10 11.91 -24.17
N THR A 300 -19.19 11.18 -23.90
CA THR A 300 -19.13 9.84 -23.31
C THR A 300 -19.58 8.79 -24.32
N LEU A 301 -18.80 7.71 -24.47
CA LEU A 301 -19.27 6.44 -25.00
C LEU A 301 -19.50 5.50 -23.83
N GLN A 302 -20.75 5.16 -23.57
CA GLN A 302 -21.15 4.25 -22.53
C GLN A 302 -21.32 2.84 -23.12
N ILE A 303 -20.83 1.82 -22.42
CA ILE A 303 -20.90 0.41 -22.82
C ILE A 303 -21.44 -0.45 -21.67
N GLY A 304 -22.03 -1.61 -22.01
CA GLY A 304 -22.72 -2.46 -21.04
C GLY A 304 -22.59 -3.96 -21.23
N ILE A 305 -21.96 -4.45 -22.31
CA ILE A 305 -21.72 -5.89 -22.51
C ILE A 305 -20.32 -6.15 -23.09
N ALA A 306 -19.86 -7.39 -22.97
CA ALA A 306 -18.71 -7.84 -23.74
C ALA A 306 -18.98 -7.67 -25.24
N GLY A 307 -18.04 -7.07 -25.96
CA GLY A 307 -18.15 -6.85 -27.42
C GLY A 307 -18.96 -5.62 -27.84
N SER A 308 -19.35 -4.70 -26.92
CA SER A 308 -19.96 -3.42 -27.29
C SER A 308 -19.10 -2.56 -28.24
N LEU A 309 -17.79 -2.78 -28.30
CA LEU A 309 -16.82 -1.92 -29.00
C LEU A 309 -16.33 -2.47 -30.35
N GLY A 310 -16.91 -3.57 -30.83
CA GLY A 310 -16.40 -4.28 -32.00
C GLY A 310 -15.05 -4.95 -31.71
N THR A 311 -14.27 -5.24 -32.75
CA THR A 311 -13.00 -5.99 -32.63
C THR A 311 -11.74 -5.14 -32.78
N GLY A 312 -11.87 -3.91 -33.29
CA GLY A 312 -10.74 -3.01 -33.54
C GLY A 312 -10.25 -2.23 -32.30
N THR A 313 -9.21 -1.42 -32.48
CA THR A 313 -8.66 -0.54 -31.43
C THR A 313 -9.65 0.55 -31.01
N VAL A 314 -9.67 0.88 -29.73
CA VAL A 314 -10.35 2.06 -29.19
C VAL A 314 -9.38 3.22 -29.09
N ASN A 315 -9.65 4.32 -29.80
CA ASN A 315 -8.92 5.57 -29.66
C ASN A 315 -9.67 6.51 -28.71
N LEU A 316 -9.01 6.92 -27.64
CA LEU A 316 -9.51 7.95 -26.72
C LEU A 316 -8.89 9.30 -27.08
N GLY A 317 -9.74 10.26 -27.40
CA GLY A 317 -9.34 11.58 -27.85
C GLY A 317 -9.11 11.67 -29.35
N SER A 318 -8.71 12.86 -29.79
CA SER A 318 -8.24 13.21 -31.13
C SER A 318 -7.47 14.53 -31.01
N THR A 319 -6.51 14.81 -31.89
CA THR A 319 -5.74 16.05 -31.83
C THR A 319 -6.66 17.28 -31.87
N GLY A 320 -6.59 18.14 -30.84
CA GLY A 320 -7.48 19.29 -30.68
C GLY A 320 -8.94 18.95 -30.33
N GLY A 321 -9.20 17.73 -29.87
CA GLY A 321 -10.50 17.26 -29.40
C GLY A 321 -10.93 17.83 -28.05
N GLY A 322 -12.04 17.29 -27.52
CA GLY A 322 -12.56 17.67 -26.21
C GLY A 322 -12.36 16.55 -25.18
N ASN A 323 -13.07 16.66 -24.05
CA ASN A 323 -13.11 15.57 -23.06
C ASN A 323 -13.70 14.30 -23.70
N ALA A 324 -13.03 13.17 -23.58
CA ALA A 324 -13.45 11.89 -24.14
C ALA A 324 -13.48 10.83 -23.04
N THR A 325 -14.64 10.21 -22.83
CA THR A 325 -14.84 9.20 -21.79
C THR A 325 -15.33 7.89 -22.40
N LEU A 326 -14.65 6.79 -22.07
CA LEU A 326 -15.21 5.44 -22.22
C LEU A 326 -15.72 5.00 -20.85
N GLU A 327 -17.04 4.89 -20.73
CA GLU A 327 -17.71 4.52 -19.49
C GLU A 327 -18.23 3.08 -19.58
N ASN A 328 -17.79 2.22 -18.67
CA ASN A 328 -18.40 0.93 -18.42
C ASN A 328 -19.32 1.01 -17.18
N THR A 329 -20.62 0.74 -17.39
CA THR A 329 -21.64 0.77 -16.33
C THR A 329 -21.90 -0.57 -15.66
N LEU A 330 -21.41 -1.69 -16.22
CA LEU A 330 -21.71 -3.04 -15.72
C LEU A 330 -20.42 -3.82 -15.40
N GLY A 331 -20.43 -4.51 -14.26
CA GLY A 331 -19.33 -5.40 -13.85
C GLY A 331 -19.44 -6.79 -14.49
N GLY A 332 -18.34 -7.53 -14.52
CA GLY A 332 -18.30 -8.95 -14.94
C GLY A 332 -17.81 -9.19 -16.37
N TYR A 333 -17.50 -8.14 -17.13
CA TYR A 333 -17.07 -8.25 -18.53
C TYR A 333 -15.57 -8.04 -18.73
N THR A 334 -15.06 -8.65 -19.80
CA THR A 334 -13.69 -8.46 -20.30
C THR A 334 -13.73 -7.75 -21.65
N PHE A 335 -13.04 -6.63 -21.75
CA PHE A 335 -12.86 -5.84 -22.97
C PHE A 335 -11.45 -6.09 -23.53
N SER A 336 -11.39 -6.80 -24.66
CA SER A 336 -10.12 -7.21 -25.29
C SER A 336 -9.54 -6.18 -26.27
N ASN A 337 -10.29 -5.12 -26.57
CA ASN A 337 -9.82 -4.08 -27.48
C ASN A 337 -8.58 -3.39 -26.91
N ASN A 338 -7.58 -3.18 -27.76
CA ASN A 338 -6.48 -2.28 -27.43
C ASN A 338 -7.02 -0.85 -27.27
N ILE A 339 -6.45 -0.09 -26.34
CA ILE A 339 -6.79 1.31 -26.10
C ILE A 339 -5.58 2.17 -26.47
N ASN A 340 -5.80 3.13 -27.36
CA ASN A 340 -4.82 4.13 -27.76
C ASN A 340 -5.27 5.49 -27.25
N VAL A 341 -4.52 6.07 -26.31
CA VAL A 341 -4.75 7.41 -25.77
C VAL A 341 -4.03 8.39 -26.69
N ILE A 342 -4.77 9.14 -27.51
CA ILE A 342 -4.21 9.97 -28.57
C ILE A 342 -3.53 11.21 -27.99
N SER A 343 -2.29 11.49 -28.45
CA SER A 343 -1.52 12.68 -28.06
C SER A 343 -2.12 13.99 -28.58
N GLY A 344 -1.91 15.06 -27.82
CA GLY A 344 -2.36 16.40 -28.20
C GLY A 344 -3.88 16.53 -28.20
N SER A 345 -4.56 15.75 -27.37
CA SER A 345 -6.01 15.67 -27.37
C SER A 345 -6.70 16.96 -26.91
N GLY A 346 -6.04 17.75 -26.06
CA GLY A 346 -6.53 19.04 -25.55
C GLY A 346 -7.60 18.94 -24.46
N GLY A 347 -8.15 17.75 -24.18
CA GLY A 347 -9.19 17.51 -23.18
C GLY A 347 -8.83 16.41 -22.17
N VAL A 348 -9.72 16.15 -21.22
CA VAL A 348 -9.56 15.06 -20.24
C VAL A 348 -10.00 13.74 -20.86
N LEU A 349 -9.07 12.79 -20.94
CA LEU A 349 -9.30 11.44 -21.45
C LEU A 349 -9.54 10.50 -20.28
N THR A 350 -10.68 9.80 -20.29
CA THR A 350 -11.14 9.03 -19.12
C THR A 350 -11.54 7.61 -19.48
N LEU A 351 -10.99 6.64 -18.75
CA LEU A 351 -11.64 5.34 -18.56
C LEU A 351 -12.43 5.38 -17.27
N TYR A 352 -13.74 5.18 -17.36
CA TYR A 352 -14.63 5.24 -16.22
C TYR A 352 -15.30 3.90 -15.99
N TYR A 353 -15.09 3.31 -14.82
CA TYR A 353 -15.94 2.27 -14.29
C TYR A 353 -16.89 2.87 -13.25
N SER A 354 -18.14 3.12 -13.68
CA SER A 354 -19.22 3.62 -12.83
C SER A 354 -19.99 2.51 -12.12
N GLY A 355 -19.67 1.25 -12.44
CA GLY A 355 -20.43 0.08 -12.04
C GLY A 355 -20.70 0.01 -10.54
N ALA A 356 -21.97 0.16 -10.19
CA ALA A 356 -22.56 -0.19 -8.89
C ALA A 356 -22.68 -1.72 -8.68
N ALA A 357 -22.13 -2.53 -9.60
CA ALA A 357 -22.32 -3.98 -9.63
C ALA A 357 -21.25 -4.74 -8.82
N ALA A 358 -21.64 -5.89 -8.26
CA ALA A 358 -20.84 -6.78 -7.42
C ALA A 358 -19.71 -7.56 -8.14
N PHE A 359 -19.29 -7.17 -9.35
CA PHE A 359 -18.32 -7.90 -10.17
C PHE A 359 -17.17 -7.01 -10.66
N ASN A 360 -16.01 -7.62 -10.93
CA ASN A 360 -14.86 -6.91 -11.50
C ASN A 360 -15.08 -6.61 -12.99
N SER A 361 -14.55 -5.50 -13.50
CA SER A 361 -14.45 -5.22 -14.94
C SER A 361 -13.01 -5.38 -15.40
N THR A 362 -12.76 -6.05 -16.53
CA THR A 362 -11.39 -6.29 -17.03
C THR A 362 -11.15 -5.63 -18.37
N PHE A 363 -10.08 -4.85 -18.49
CA PHE A 363 -9.51 -4.41 -19.76
C PHE A 363 -8.24 -5.23 -20.03
N SER A 364 -8.31 -6.10 -21.04
CA SER A 364 -7.22 -7.05 -21.34
C SER A 364 -6.38 -6.66 -22.56
N GLY A 365 -6.90 -5.78 -23.42
CA GLY A 365 -6.11 -5.18 -24.50
C GLY A 365 -5.02 -4.23 -23.97
N ALA A 366 -3.97 -4.02 -24.75
CA ALA A 366 -2.88 -3.11 -24.38
C ALA A 366 -3.37 -1.65 -24.33
N ILE A 367 -2.82 -0.86 -23.41
CA ILE A 367 -3.08 0.57 -23.28
C ILE A 367 -1.81 1.34 -23.67
N SER A 368 -1.87 2.09 -24.77
CA SER A 368 -0.80 2.96 -25.25
C SER A 368 -1.10 4.41 -24.87
N MET A 369 -0.21 5.02 -24.08
CA MET A 369 -0.38 6.36 -23.49
C MET A 369 0.40 7.42 -24.26
N GLY A 370 -0.23 7.99 -25.29
CA GLY A 370 0.27 9.19 -25.99
C GLY A 370 -0.05 10.50 -25.27
N ASP A 371 -1.00 10.49 -24.33
CA ASP A 371 -1.42 11.63 -23.50
C ASP A 371 -1.78 11.14 -22.08
N ASN A 372 -2.11 12.06 -21.18
CA ASN A 372 -2.53 11.75 -19.82
C ASN A 372 -3.89 11.04 -19.81
N LEU A 373 -4.02 10.02 -18.96
CA LEU A 373 -5.25 9.24 -18.79
C LEU A 373 -5.76 9.33 -17.35
N VAL A 374 -7.02 9.72 -17.20
CA VAL A 374 -7.76 9.57 -15.95
C VAL A 374 -8.39 8.19 -15.93
N ILE A 375 -8.17 7.44 -14.85
CA ILE A 375 -8.87 6.18 -14.60
C ILE A 375 -9.74 6.38 -13.37
N ARG A 376 -11.04 6.49 -13.58
CA ARG A 376 -12.03 6.63 -12.52
C ARG A 376 -12.65 5.29 -12.23
N SER A 377 -12.56 4.86 -10.97
CA SER A 377 -13.22 3.63 -10.49
C SER A 377 -14.07 3.97 -9.28
N ASP A 378 -15.39 3.88 -9.42
CA ASP A 378 -16.36 4.10 -8.34
C ASP A 378 -16.96 2.77 -7.83
N ALA A 379 -16.21 1.67 -8.01
CA ALA A 379 -16.63 0.34 -7.60
C ALA A 379 -16.92 0.25 -6.08
N ILE A 380 -17.92 -0.55 -5.70
CA ILE A 380 -18.23 -0.89 -4.31
C ILE A 380 -17.14 -1.79 -3.68
N SER A 381 -17.08 -1.81 -2.35
CA SER A 381 -16.03 -2.51 -1.57
C SER A 381 -15.87 -3.98 -2.00
N GLY A 382 -14.64 -4.35 -2.38
CA GLY A 382 -14.24 -5.70 -2.82
C GLY A 382 -14.01 -5.85 -4.33
N GLN A 383 -14.60 -4.99 -5.16
CA GLN A 383 -14.49 -5.09 -6.62
C GLN A 383 -13.48 -4.08 -7.19
N ALA A 384 -12.91 -4.42 -8.34
CA ALA A 384 -11.91 -3.60 -9.02
C ALA A 384 -12.18 -3.46 -10.52
N MET A 385 -11.76 -2.32 -11.04
CA MET A 385 -11.39 -2.20 -12.44
C MET A 385 -10.00 -2.82 -12.63
N ARG A 386 -9.91 -3.89 -13.41
CA ARG A 386 -8.70 -4.68 -13.67
C ARG A 386 -8.10 -4.28 -15.00
N ILE A 387 -6.82 -3.94 -15.01
CA ILE A 387 -6.02 -3.79 -16.22
C ILE A 387 -5.06 -4.97 -16.28
N THR A 388 -5.32 -5.90 -17.21
CA THR A 388 -4.48 -7.08 -17.44
C THR A 388 -3.65 -6.96 -18.72
N GLY A 389 -4.03 -6.04 -19.62
CA GLY A 389 -3.19 -5.66 -20.75
C GLY A 389 -1.98 -4.82 -20.32
N ALA A 390 -0.93 -4.81 -21.15
CA ALA A 390 0.25 -3.99 -20.88
C ALA A 390 -0.08 -2.50 -21.00
N VAL A 391 0.44 -1.69 -20.09
CA VAL A 391 0.40 -0.22 -20.17
C VAL A 391 1.77 0.30 -20.57
N SER A 392 1.83 1.20 -21.55
CA SER A 392 3.07 1.74 -22.11
C SER A 392 2.92 3.21 -22.51
N GLY A 393 4.02 3.93 -22.68
CA GLY A 393 4.03 5.32 -23.13
C GLY A 393 4.37 6.32 -22.02
N ALA A 394 4.40 7.60 -22.39
CA ALA A 394 4.90 8.69 -21.53
C ALA A 394 3.79 9.50 -20.83
N GLY A 395 2.53 9.36 -21.27
CA GLY A 395 1.40 10.04 -20.62
C GLY A 395 1.22 9.59 -19.18
N SER A 396 0.71 10.45 -18.30
CA SER A 396 0.52 10.16 -16.86
C SER A 396 -0.82 9.46 -16.57
N ILE A 397 -0.87 8.64 -15.52
CA ILE A 397 -2.12 8.03 -15.02
C ILE A 397 -2.60 8.81 -13.79
N THR A 398 -3.86 9.24 -13.78
CA THR A 398 -4.52 9.76 -12.58
C THR A 398 -5.65 8.85 -12.15
N LYS A 399 -5.47 8.11 -11.05
CA LYS A 399 -6.50 7.27 -10.43
C LYS A 399 -7.43 8.13 -9.57
N THR A 400 -8.71 8.13 -9.92
CA THR A 400 -9.79 8.80 -9.17
C THR A 400 -10.91 7.82 -8.81
N GLY A 401 -11.91 8.30 -8.08
CA GLY A 401 -13.01 7.46 -7.57
C GLY A 401 -12.60 6.62 -6.36
N THR A 402 -13.58 6.23 -5.54
CA THR A 402 -13.35 5.56 -4.25
C THR A 402 -13.00 4.07 -4.37
N GLY A 403 -13.23 3.46 -5.54
CA GLY A 403 -13.01 2.03 -5.78
C GLY A 403 -11.55 1.65 -6.06
N VAL A 404 -11.35 0.38 -6.36
CA VAL A 404 -10.02 -0.21 -6.63
C VAL A 404 -9.70 -0.21 -8.12
N LEU A 405 -8.53 0.30 -8.49
CA LEU A 405 -7.89 0.02 -9.78
C LEU A 405 -6.79 -1.03 -9.55
N ARG A 406 -6.84 -2.15 -10.28
CA ARG A 406 -5.83 -3.21 -10.19
C ARG A 406 -4.99 -3.30 -11.45
N LEU A 407 -3.67 -3.19 -11.31
CA LEU A 407 -2.70 -3.39 -12.38
C LEU A 407 -2.10 -4.79 -12.25
N GLU A 408 -2.43 -5.67 -13.20
CA GLU A 408 -2.09 -7.10 -13.13
C GLU A 408 -1.04 -7.52 -14.16
N ASN A 409 -0.64 -6.61 -15.05
CA ASN A 409 0.50 -6.78 -15.96
C ASN A 409 1.74 -6.01 -15.46
N ASN A 410 2.92 -6.42 -15.90
CA ASN A 410 4.18 -5.73 -15.62
C ASN A 410 4.32 -4.53 -16.57
N ASN A 411 4.05 -3.32 -16.07
CA ASN A 411 3.97 -2.11 -16.89
C ASN A 411 5.30 -1.34 -16.99
N ALA A 412 6.42 -2.04 -17.19
CA ALA A 412 7.75 -1.43 -17.14
C ALA A 412 8.04 -0.40 -18.26
N SER A 413 7.27 -0.40 -19.35
CA SER A 413 7.39 0.54 -20.48
C SER A 413 6.52 1.80 -20.33
N TYR A 414 5.76 1.91 -19.25
CA TYR A 414 5.03 3.11 -18.87
C TYR A 414 5.96 4.00 -18.03
N THR A 415 6.21 5.23 -18.49
CA THR A 415 7.22 6.13 -17.89
C THR A 415 6.64 7.40 -17.27
N GLY A 416 5.35 7.69 -17.51
CA GLY A 416 4.68 8.86 -16.95
C GLY A 416 4.45 8.76 -15.44
N ILE A 417 4.07 9.88 -14.82
CA ILE A 417 3.77 9.96 -13.39
C ILE A 417 2.47 9.20 -13.09
N THR A 418 2.42 8.47 -11.99
CA THR A 418 1.16 7.92 -11.46
C THR A 418 0.67 8.73 -10.28
N THR A 419 -0.51 9.33 -10.38
CA THR A 419 -1.18 10.03 -9.28
C THR A 419 -2.36 9.22 -8.77
N ILE A 420 -2.40 8.94 -7.47
CA ILE A 420 -3.52 8.28 -6.78
C ILE A 420 -4.27 9.33 -5.99
N SER A 421 -5.29 9.92 -6.60
CA SER A 421 -6.08 11.00 -5.98
C SER A 421 -7.12 10.48 -5.00
N ALA A 422 -7.69 9.29 -5.25
CA ALA A 422 -8.71 8.67 -4.40
C ALA A 422 -8.78 7.14 -4.57
N GLY A 423 -9.31 6.46 -3.56
CA GLY A 423 -9.51 5.02 -3.53
C GLY A 423 -8.17 4.26 -3.45
N THR A 424 -8.12 3.07 -4.05
CA THR A 424 -6.93 2.21 -4.02
C THR A 424 -6.40 1.97 -5.43
N LEU A 425 -5.08 2.12 -5.58
CA LEU A 425 -4.34 1.51 -6.68
C LEU A 425 -3.66 0.24 -6.15
N GLN A 426 -4.00 -0.92 -6.70
CA GLN A 426 -3.44 -2.20 -6.31
C GLN A 426 -2.54 -2.76 -7.42
N ILE A 427 -1.30 -3.11 -7.07
CA ILE A 427 -0.37 -3.82 -7.93
C ILE A 427 -0.48 -5.31 -7.65
N GLY A 428 -0.81 -6.10 -8.67
CA GLY A 428 -0.99 -7.54 -8.56
C GLY A 428 -2.27 -7.92 -7.81
N ASN A 429 -2.54 -9.21 -7.74
CA ASN A 429 -3.77 -9.80 -7.16
C ASN A 429 -3.47 -11.02 -6.24
N GLY A 430 -2.25 -11.12 -5.73
CA GLY A 430 -1.70 -12.29 -5.05
C GLY A 430 -0.93 -13.23 -5.99
N SER A 431 -0.88 -12.93 -7.29
CA SER A 431 -0.05 -13.64 -8.27
C SER A 431 1.39 -13.09 -8.35
N THR A 432 2.14 -13.60 -9.33
CA THR A 432 3.51 -13.18 -9.67
C THR A 432 3.57 -12.09 -10.74
N THR A 433 2.43 -11.52 -11.14
CA THR A 433 2.35 -10.43 -12.14
C THR A 433 1.70 -9.18 -11.54
N GLY A 434 1.92 -8.05 -12.21
CA GLY A 434 1.48 -6.74 -11.76
C GLY A 434 2.67 -5.83 -11.48
N GLY A 435 2.73 -4.71 -12.16
CA GLY A 435 3.74 -3.68 -11.96
C GLY A 435 3.14 -2.31 -12.22
N ILE A 436 3.82 -1.31 -11.70
CA ILE A 436 3.58 0.09 -12.03
C ILE A 436 4.68 0.58 -12.98
N GLY A 437 4.48 1.74 -13.58
CA GLY A 437 5.47 2.38 -14.46
C GLY A 437 6.75 2.77 -13.73
N THR A 438 7.69 3.39 -14.45
CA THR A 438 8.97 3.86 -13.91
C THR A 438 8.95 5.31 -13.42
N GLY A 439 7.89 6.07 -13.71
CA GLY A 439 7.74 7.46 -13.27
C GLY A 439 7.45 7.59 -11.77
N ALA A 440 7.53 8.81 -11.25
CA ALA A 440 7.22 9.09 -9.84
C ALA A 440 5.77 8.72 -9.49
N ILE A 441 5.53 8.44 -8.20
CA ILE A 441 4.21 8.13 -7.66
C ILE A 441 3.80 9.23 -6.69
N VAL A 442 2.67 9.88 -6.96
CA VAL A 442 2.00 10.79 -6.03
C VAL A 442 0.84 10.03 -5.39
N ASN A 443 1.05 9.47 -4.21
CA ASN A 443 0.07 8.69 -3.47
C ASN A 443 -0.67 9.58 -2.46
N ASN A 444 -1.89 10.03 -2.77
CA ASN A 444 -2.72 10.81 -1.86
C ASN A 444 -3.83 9.98 -1.19
N SER A 445 -3.85 8.65 -1.39
CA SER A 445 -4.88 7.77 -0.84
C SER A 445 -4.30 6.42 -0.41
N SER A 446 -4.25 5.42 -1.29
CA SER A 446 -3.71 4.09 -0.96
C SER A 446 -3.06 3.42 -2.16
N LEU A 447 -1.80 3.01 -1.99
CA LEU A 447 -1.08 2.13 -2.89
C LEU A 447 -0.91 0.76 -2.21
N VAL A 448 -1.46 -0.29 -2.82
CA VAL A 448 -1.37 -1.66 -2.31
C VAL A 448 -0.50 -2.49 -3.23
N VAL A 449 0.47 -3.22 -2.68
CA VAL A 449 1.22 -4.27 -3.38
C VAL A 449 0.71 -5.63 -2.90
N ASN A 450 0.11 -6.39 -3.81
CA ASN A 450 -0.38 -7.73 -3.53
C ASN A 450 0.22 -8.71 -4.55
N ARG A 451 1.46 -9.13 -4.28
CA ARG A 451 2.20 -10.09 -5.09
C ARG A 451 2.76 -11.22 -4.21
N SER A 452 2.85 -12.43 -4.76
CA SER A 452 3.40 -13.59 -4.06
C SER A 452 4.92 -13.75 -4.18
N ASN A 453 5.54 -13.06 -5.14
CA ASN A 453 6.99 -13.02 -5.32
C ASN A 453 7.52 -11.59 -5.17
N SER A 454 8.82 -11.41 -5.40
CA SER A 454 9.47 -10.11 -5.24
C SER A 454 9.01 -9.06 -6.26
N LEU A 455 8.91 -7.81 -5.80
CA LEU A 455 8.75 -6.59 -6.60
C LEU A 455 9.65 -5.50 -6.05
N THR A 456 10.49 -4.91 -6.90
CA THR A 456 11.23 -3.70 -6.55
C THR A 456 10.49 -2.48 -7.08
N LEU A 457 10.14 -1.55 -6.18
CA LEU A 457 9.57 -0.26 -6.53
C LEU A 457 10.70 0.78 -6.51
N ASN A 458 11.22 1.10 -7.70
CA ASN A 458 12.27 2.11 -7.90
C ASN A 458 11.69 3.51 -8.17
N ASN A 459 10.46 3.75 -7.72
CA ASN A 459 9.75 5.01 -7.92
C ASN A 459 9.98 5.95 -6.74
N ASP A 460 10.18 7.23 -7.01
CA ASP A 460 10.08 8.26 -5.96
C ASP A 460 8.61 8.40 -5.56
N MET A 461 8.31 8.18 -4.29
CA MET A 461 6.95 8.23 -3.74
C MET A 461 6.75 9.44 -2.85
N SER A 462 5.66 10.17 -3.08
CA SER A 462 5.23 11.36 -2.32
C SER A 462 3.72 11.30 -2.02
N GLY A 463 3.21 12.25 -1.23
CA GLY A 463 1.77 12.42 -0.97
C GLY A 463 1.33 11.94 0.42
N THR A 464 0.04 12.07 0.71
CA THR A 464 -0.54 11.82 2.05
C THR A 464 -1.10 10.42 2.25
N GLY A 465 -1.04 9.56 1.23
CA GLY A 465 -1.61 8.22 1.23
C GLY A 465 -0.68 7.17 1.84
N ALA A 466 -1.27 6.03 2.21
CA ALA A 466 -0.55 4.90 2.78
C ALA A 466 0.02 3.97 1.70
N LEU A 467 1.19 3.38 1.96
CA LEU A 467 1.72 2.22 1.25
C LEU A 467 1.35 0.94 2.00
N VAL A 468 0.81 -0.06 1.31
CA VAL A 468 0.41 -1.34 1.92
C VAL A 468 1.09 -2.51 1.21
N GLN A 469 1.91 -3.26 1.93
CA GLN A 469 2.38 -4.58 1.52
C GLN A 469 1.35 -5.62 1.97
N ALA A 470 0.57 -6.15 1.04
CA ALA A 470 -0.54 -7.09 1.28
C ALA A 470 -0.27 -8.51 0.79
N GLY A 471 0.71 -8.68 -0.11
CA GLY A 471 1.06 -9.97 -0.68
C GLY A 471 2.05 -10.75 0.18
N THR A 472 2.14 -12.06 -0.04
CA THR A 472 3.09 -12.94 0.68
C THR A 472 4.54 -12.80 0.20
N GLY A 473 4.77 -12.08 -0.91
CA GLY A 473 6.10 -11.86 -1.47
C GLY A 473 6.86 -10.71 -0.80
N THR A 474 7.98 -10.32 -1.42
CA THR A 474 8.85 -9.23 -0.95
C THR A 474 8.64 -7.97 -1.78
N THR A 475 8.33 -6.84 -1.14
CA THR A 475 8.37 -5.53 -1.80
C THR A 475 9.64 -4.83 -1.35
N THR A 476 10.48 -4.42 -2.30
CA THR A 476 11.71 -3.67 -2.00
C THR A 476 11.53 -2.20 -2.39
N ILE A 477 11.78 -1.29 -1.44
CA ILE A 477 11.72 0.16 -1.62
C ILE A 477 13.04 0.80 -1.17
N ASN A 478 13.77 1.38 -2.12
CA ASN A 478 15.12 1.89 -1.88
C ASN A 478 15.29 3.40 -2.14
N ASN A 479 14.31 4.04 -2.78
CA ASN A 479 14.38 5.48 -3.02
C ASN A 479 14.16 6.26 -1.72
N THR A 480 14.55 7.53 -1.72
CA THR A 480 14.19 8.47 -0.66
C THR A 480 12.76 8.91 -0.90
N ASN A 481 11.86 8.52 -0.01
CA ASN A 481 10.43 8.79 -0.17
C ASN A 481 9.97 9.89 0.79
N THR A 482 8.94 10.63 0.39
CA THR A 482 8.39 11.78 1.14
C THR A 482 6.91 11.64 1.48
N TYR A 483 6.31 10.47 1.23
CA TYR A 483 4.93 10.23 1.61
C TYR A 483 4.75 10.22 3.14
N SER A 484 3.62 10.73 3.61
CA SER A 484 3.35 10.93 5.04
C SER A 484 2.21 10.07 5.59
N GLY A 485 1.46 9.37 4.73
CA GLY A 485 0.30 8.55 5.14
C GLY A 485 0.65 7.25 5.87
N GLY A 486 1.94 6.93 6.00
CA GLY A 486 2.43 5.74 6.68
C GLY A 486 2.53 4.50 5.81
N THR A 487 2.97 3.41 6.42
CA THR A 487 3.20 2.11 5.76
C THR A 487 2.52 1.00 6.54
N VAL A 488 1.86 0.06 5.85
CA VAL A 488 1.28 -1.14 6.46
C VAL A 488 1.94 -2.36 5.84
N VAL A 489 2.52 -3.22 6.66
CA VAL A 489 3.00 -4.54 6.25
C VAL A 489 2.02 -5.57 6.77
N ALA A 490 1.00 -5.86 5.97
CA ALA A 490 -0.09 -6.76 6.36
C ALA A 490 0.32 -8.24 6.28
N LYS A 491 1.14 -8.60 5.29
CA LYS A 491 1.69 -9.95 5.02
C LYS A 491 3.06 -9.85 4.34
N GLY A 492 3.81 -10.96 4.28
CA GLY A 492 5.04 -11.06 3.49
C GLY A 492 6.16 -10.15 4.03
N THR A 493 7.04 -9.68 3.14
CA THR A 493 8.20 -8.87 3.52
C THR A 493 8.17 -7.50 2.85
N LEU A 494 8.41 -6.45 3.63
CA LEU A 494 8.80 -5.13 3.12
C LEU A 494 10.29 -4.92 3.39
N GLN A 495 11.07 -4.85 2.33
CA GLN A 495 12.52 -4.66 2.39
C GLN A 495 12.87 -3.20 2.07
N PHE A 496 13.78 -2.62 2.86
CA PHE A 496 14.29 -1.27 2.66
C PHE A 496 15.76 -1.20 3.06
N GLY A 497 16.46 -0.17 2.60
CA GLY A 497 17.91 -0.09 2.81
C GLY A 497 18.51 1.32 2.78
N ARG A 498 17.70 2.37 2.89
CA ARG A 498 18.16 3.76 2.99
C ARG A 498 17.33 4.54 4.01
N THR A 499 17.92 5.62 4.54
CA THR A 499 17.17 6.59 5.36
C THR A 499 16.01 7.17 4.55
N SER A 500 14.85 7.33 5.19
CA SER A 500 13.62 7.88 4.59
C SER A 500 13.00 7.05 3.46
N SER A 501 13.39 5.78 3.26
CA SER A 501 12.69 4.93 2.29
C SER A 501 11.22 4.66 2.66
N LEU A 502 10.87 4.75 3.94
CA LEU A 502 9.50 4.55 4.44
C LEU A 502 8.67 5.84 4.52
N GLY A 503 9.17 6.96 3.98
CA GLY A 503 8.53 8.27 4.19
C GLY A 503 8.57 8.71 5.65
N SER A 504 7.66 9.60 6.04
CA SER A 504 7.61 10.17 7.41
C SER A 504 6.48 9.61 8.29
N GLY A 505 5.51 8.90 7.71
CA GLY A 505 4.38 8.35 8.47
C GLY A 505 4.75 7.11 9.30
N ALA A 506 3.89 6.75 10.26
CA ALA A 506 4.09 5.55 11.08
C ALA A 506 4.00 4.24 10.26
N VAL A 507 4.56 3.16 10.80
CA VAL A 507 4.48 1.82 10.24
C VAL A 507 3.60 0.94 11.11
N THR A 508 2.68 0.22 10.46
CA THR A 508 1.86 -0.83 11.09
C THR A 508 2.35 -2.18 10.59
N LEU A 509 2.73 -3.07 11.51
CA LEU A 509 3.22 -4.40 11.23
C LEU A 509 2.17 -5.46 11.61
N GLY A 510 1.77 -6.26 10.63
CA GLY A 510 0.70 -7.23 10.75
C GLY A 510 -0.67 -6.65 10.35
N SER A 511 -1.64 -7.55 10.28
CA SER A 511 -3.07 -7.27 10.11
C SER A 511 -3.85 -8.41 10.75
N VAL A 512 -5.08 -8.18 11.22
CA VAL A 512 -5.88 -9.24 11.85
C VAL A 512 -6.07 -10.41 10.88
N GLY A 513 -5.61 -11.61 11.23
CA GLY A 513 -5.61 -12.79 10.35
C GLY A 513 -4.67 -12.69 9.13
N GLY A 514 -3.70 -11.76 9.16
CA GLY A 514 -2.75 -11.47 8.09
C GLY A 514 -1.77 -12.61 7.81
N GLY A 515 -1.36 -13.36 8.83
CA GLY A 515 -0.21 -14.28 8.72
C GLY A 515 1.11 -13.55 8.95
N ASP A 516 2.22 -14.12 8.48
CA ASP A 516 3.57 -13.57 8.72
C ASP A 516 3.75 -12.21 8.04
N ALA A 517 4.34 -11.26 8.77
CA ALA A 517 4.65 -9.93 8.28
C ALA A 517 6.04 -9.49 8.75
N THR A 518 6.90 -9.10 7.81
CA THR A 518 8.30 -8.80 8.07
C THR A 518 8.68 -7.43 7.53
N MET A 519 9.32 -6.61 8.37
CA MET A 519 10.12 -5.48 7.91
C MET A 519 11.59 -5.89 7.92
N GLU A 520 12.26 -5.76 6.78
CA GLU A 520 13.66 -6.14 6.65
C GLU A 520 14.52 -4.96 6.22
N ASN A 521 15.40 -4.53 7.12
CA ASN A 521 16.49 -3.63 6.80
C ASN A 521 17.69 -4.45 6.31
N TYR A 522 17.97 -4.41 5.01
CA TYR A 522 18.99 -5.29 4.41
C TYR A 522 20.37 -4.61 4.27
N LEU A 523 20.43 -3.28 4.34
CA LEU A 523 21.68 -2.51 4.28
C LEU A 523 22.01 -1.94 5.66
N ALA A 524 23.28 -1.98 6.06
CA ALA A 524 23.77 -1.38 7.31
C ALA A 524 23.85 0.15 7.26
N GLY A 525 23.82 0.78 8.45
CA GLY A 525 24.22 2.18 8.65
C GLY A 525 23.11 3.23 8.54
N TRP A 526 21.84 2.81 8.48
CA TRP A 526 20.72 3.71 8.24
C TRP A 526 19.86 3.94 9.48
N ILE A 527 19.15 5.08 9.48
CA ILE A 527 18.25 5.48 10.56
C ILE A 527 16.81 5.39 10.07
N THR A 528 15.98 4.66 10.81
CA THR A 528 14.54 4.59 10.63
C THR A 528 13.87 5.29 11.81
N SER A 529 13.28 6.46 11.54
CA SER A 529 12.63 7.30 12.56
C SER A 529 11.12 7.11 12.65
N ASN A 530 10.54 6.24 11.82
CA ASN A 530 9.11 5.97 11.82
C ASN A 530 8.73 5.22 13.10
N ASP A 531 7.67 5.65 13.77
CA ASP A 531 7.05 4.87 14.83
C ASP A 531 6.48 3.57 14.25
N ILE A 532 6.63 2.47 14.96
CA ILE A 532 6.18 1.14 14.56
C ILE A 532 5.15 0.63 15.56
N SER A 533 4.03 0.11 15.09
CA SER A 533 3.05 -0.60 15.92
C SER A 533 2.74 -1.97 15.37
N THR A 534 2.66 -2.98 16.22
CA THR A 534 2.14 -4.30 15.83
C THR A 534 0.61 -4.33 15.90
N VAL A 535 -0.03 -5.14 15.07
CA VAL A 535 -1.49 -5.36 15.12
C VAL A 535 -1.79 -6.59 15.98
N SER A 536 -2.66 -6.44 16.98
CA SER A 536 -3.14 -7.56 17.81
C SER A 536 -3.90 -8.60 16.97
N GLY A 537 -3.70 -9.89 17.25
CA GLY A 537 -4.44 -10.95 16.56
C GLY A 537 -4.00 -11.14 15.12
N SER A 538 -2.73 -10.87 14.84
CA SER A 538 -2.16 -10.96 13.50
C SER A 538 -2.23 -12.36 12.89
N GLY A 539 -2.23 -13.40 13.73
CA GLY A 539 -2.35 -14.80 13.35
C GLY A 539 -1.08 -15.41 12.74
N GLY A 540 0.04 -14.68 12.73
CA GLY A 540 1.35 -15.13 12.25
C GLY A 540 2.52 -14.43 12.96
N THR A 541 3.73 -14.60 12.43
CA THR A 541 4.96 -14.05 13.01
C THR A 541 5.20 -12.63 12.51
N LEU A 542 5.26 -11.68 13.46
CA LEU A 542 5.63 -10.30 13.17
C LEU A 542 7.13 -10.13 13.37
N THR A 543 7.87 -9.72 12.35
CA THR A 543 9.34 -9.67 12.39
C THR A 543 9.89 -8.29 12.06
N LEU A 544 10.77 -7.76 12.92
CA LEU A 544 11.73 -6.72 12.57
C LEU A 544 13.08 -7.39 12.34
N SER A 545 13.62 -7.29 11.12
CA SER A 545 14.83 -7.99 10.71
C SER A 545 15.92 -7.01 10.27
N TYR A 546 17.16 -7.35 10.62
CA TYR A 546 18.37 -6.69 10.16
C TYR A 546 19.39 -7.73 9.65
N THR A 547 19.72 -7.67 8.35
CA THR A 547 20.49 -8.70 7.63
C THR A 547 21.66 -8.10 6.85
N SER A 548 22.49 -7.26 7.48
CA SER A 548 23.68 -6.74 6.79
C SER A 548 24.85 -7.74 6.80
N SER A 549 25.27 -8.14 5.60
CA SER A 549 26.55 -8.83 5.36
C SER A 549 27.67 -7.87 4.93
N VAL A 550 27.41 -6.56 4.82
CA VAL A 550 28.33 -5.58 4.25
C VAL A 550 29.15 -4.92 5.35
N THR A 551 30.46 -5.20 5.36
CA THR A 551 31.45 -4.55 6.22
C THR A 551 31.71 -3.11 5.75
N GLY A 552 31.75 -2.13 6.65
CA GLY A 552 32.09 -0.72 6.33
C GLY A 552 30.98 0.30 6.58
N PHE A 553 29.76 -0.16 6.88
CA PHE A 553 28.65 0.68 7.31
C PHE A 553 28.40 0.50 8.82
N GLY A 554 27.96 1.56 9.50
CA GLY A 554 27.68 1.53 10.94
C GLY A 554 26.49 0.65 11.32
N SER A 555 26.18 0.57 12.62
CA SER A 555 24.97 -0.10 13.12
C SER A 555 23.69 0.59 12.61
N SER A 556 22.68 -0.19 12.20
CA SER A 556 21.35 0.35 11.87
C SER A 556 20.63 0.84 13.14
N VAL A 557 19.92 1.97 13.03
CA VAL A 557 19.22 2.63 14.13
C VAL A 557 17.71 2.67 13.86
N PHE A 558 16.94 2.20 14.83
CA PHE A 558 15.49 2.41 14.94
C PHE A 558 15.25 3.42 16.05
N SER A 559 14.91 4.66 15.68
CA SER A 559 14.71 5.78 16.61
C SER A 559 13.25 6.09 16.91
N GLY A 560 12.31 5.65 16.05
CA GLY A 560 10.88 5.73 16.32
C GLY A 560 10.44 4.77 17.44
N ALA A 561 9.34 5.09 18.12
CA ALA A 561 8.78 4.25 19.17
C ALA A 561 8.27 2.90 18.61
N LEU A 562 8.31 1.84 19.42
CA LEU A 562 7.76 0.53 19.09
C LEU A 562 6.61 0.21 20.05
N THR A 563 5.39 0.10 19.52
CA THR A 563 4.19 -0.27 20.28
C THR A 563 3.79 -1.71 19.99
N LEU A 564 3.84 -2.56 21.02
CA LEU A 564 3.61 -4.00 20.94
C LEU A 564 2.17 -4.35 21.33
N ASN A 565 1.23 -4.28 20.39
CA ASN A 565 -0.13 -4.81 20.61
C ASN A 565 -0.20 -6.33 20.40
N ASP A 566 0.84 -6.90 19.80
CA ASP A 566 1.11 -8.33 19.66
C ASP A 566 2.62 -8.57 19.85
N SER A 567 3.00 -9.82 20.13
CA SER A 567 4.40 -10.21 20.29
C SER A 567 5.15 -10.09 18.97
N ILE A 568 6.43 -9.71 19.06
CA ILE A 568 7.28 -9.46 17.90
C ILE A 568 8.58 -10.27 17.96
N VAL A 569 9.02 -10.77 16.82
CA VAL A 569 10.36 -11.31 16.62
C VAL A 569 11.28 -10.18 16.19
N ILE A 570 12.40 -10.06 16.86
CA ILE A 570 13.46 -9.14 16.51
C ILE A 570 14.68 -9.96 16.08
N ARG A 571 14.95 -9.97 14.79
CA ARG A 571 16.01 -10.79 14.17
C ARG A 571 17.19 -9.91 13.76
N SER A 572 18.39 -10.27 14.21
CA SER A 572 19.64 -9.62 13.80
C SER A 572 20.64 -10.66 13.34
N GLU A 573 20.99 -10.63 12.06
CA GLU A 573 22.07 -11.44 11.45
C GLU A 573 23.33 -10.59 11.20
N ALA A 574 23.47 -9.49 11.93
CA ALA A 574 24.57 -8.56 11.77
C ALA A 574 25.92 -9.25 12.00
N ALA A 575 26.91 -8.93 11.16
CA ALA A 575 28.29 -9.34 11.36
C ALA A 575 28.82 -8.87 12.74
N THR A 576 29.81 -9.59 13.28
CA THR A 576 30.46 -9.30 14.56
C THR A 576 30.89 -7.82 14.66
N GLY A 577 30.49 -7.14 15.72
CA GLY A 577 30.79 -5.71 15.95
C GLY A 577 29.71 -4.73 15.49
N LEU A 578 28.68 -5.21 14.76
CA LEU A 578 27.49 -4.44 14.44
C LEU A 578 26.32 -4.85 15.36
N ALA A 579 25.45 -3.90 15.69
CA ALA A 579 24.22 -4.16 16.42
C ALA A 579 23.03 -3.56 15.66
N MET A 580 21.85 -4.16 15.84
CA MET A 580 20.62 -3.44 15.57
C MET A 580 20.28 -2.58 16.81
N ARG A 581 20.25 -1.26 16.65
CA ARG A 581 20.09 -0.30 17.75
C ARG A 581 18.64 0.15 17.86
N MET A 582 18.03 -0.06 19.01
CA MET A 582 16.67 0.39 19.33
C MET A 582 16.76 1.55 20.32
N GLN A 583 16.56 2.78 19.81
CA GLN A 583 16.63 4.01 20.59
C GLN A 583 15.26 4.58 20.94
N GLY A 584 14.23 4.27 20.15
CA GLY A 584 12.86 4.60 20.50
C GLY A 584 12.37 3.79 21.70
N ALA A 585 11.39 4.34 22.43
CA ALA A 585 10.77 3.64 23.55
C ALA A 585 9.94 2.45 23.05
N ILE A 586 10.01 1.33 23.78
CA ILE A 586 9.16 0.17 23.56
C ILE A 586 8.03 0.17 24.60
N SER A 587 6.79 -0.05 24.14
CA SER A 587 5.60 -0.10 25.00
C SER A 587 4.60 -1.18 24.56
N GLY A 588 3.59 -1.47 25.38
CA GLY A 588 2.50 -2.40 25.03
C GLY A 588 2.58 -3.76 25.74
N SER A 589 1.59 -4.63 25.49
CA SER A 589 1.47 -5.93 26.18
C SER A 589 2.17 -7.09 25.46
N GLY A 590 2.56 -6.91 24.19
CA GLY A 590 3.26 -7.93 23.40
C GLY A 590 4.68 -8.19 23.91
N GLY A 591 5.16 -9.43 23.73
CA GLY A 591 6.52 -9.83 24.07
C GLY A 591 7.53 -9.56 22.96
N ILE A 592 8.82 -9.66 23.29
CA ILE A 592 9.93 -9.58 22.35
C ILE A 592 10.60 -10.95 22.27
N THR A 593 10.81 -11.47 21.06
CA THR A 593 11.64 -12.66 20.83
C THR A 593 12.86 -12.29 20.00
N LYS A 594 14.03 -12.23 20.63
CA LYS A 594 15.32 -11.97 19.97
C LYS A 594 15.85 -13.25 19.30
N THR A 595 16.13 -13.16 18.00
CA THR A 595 16.71 -14.24 17.19
C THR A 595 17.89 -13.73 16.33
N GLY A 596 18.56 -14.64 15.61
CA GLY A 596 19.75 -14.36 14.80
C GLY A 596 21.02 -14.20 15.65
N ALA A 597 22.18 -14.45 15.04
CA ALA A 597 23.46 -14.49 15.77
C ALA A 597 23.96 -13.12 16.24
N GLY A 598 23.49 -12.03 15.62
CA GLY A 598 23.92 -10.67 15.89
C GLY A 598 23.38 -10.06 17.19
N VAL A 599 23.86 -8.87 17.51
CA VAL A 599 23.45 -8.10 18.70
C VAL A 599 22.19 -7.28 18.39
N VAL A 600 21.27 -7.23 19.35
CA VAL A 600 20.21 -6.21 19.43
C VAL A 600 20.44 -5.40 20.69
N ARG A 601 20.48 -4.08 20.56
CA ARG A 601 20.79 -3.17 21.64
C ARG A 601 19.61 -2.26 21.95
N LEU A 602 19.15 -2.30 23.21
CA LEU A 602 18.08 -1.47 23.73
C LEU A 602 18.69 -0.26 24.45
N GLU A 603 18.47 0.94 23.92
CA GLU A 603 19.10 2.17 24.41
C GLU A 603 18.12 3.08 25.17
N ASN A 604 16.83 2.76 25.15
CA ASN A 604 15.79 3.44 25.94
C ASN A 604 15.40 2.58 27.16
N ASN A 605 14.87 3.17 28.23
CA ASN A 605 14.54 2.44 29.47
C ASN A 605 13.36 1.47 29.32
N ASN A 606 12.51 1.65 28.30
CA ASN A 606 11.46 0.71 27.90
C ASN A 606 10.53 0.21 29.01
N ASP A 607 10.29 1.02 30.05
CA ASP A 607 9.44 0.65 31.19
C ASP A 607 7.96 0.42 30.80
N GLY A 608 7.58 0.74 29.56
CA GLY A 608 6.20 0.75 29.07
C GLY A 608 5.71 -0.57 28.46
N TYR A 609 6.56 -1.60 28.30
CA TYR A 609 6.11 -2.92 27.81
C TYR A 609 6.07 -3.97 28.91
N SER A 610 5.13 -4.92 28.83
CA SER A 610 4.90 -5.92 29.88
C SER A 610 4.97 -7.37 29.41
N GLY A 611 5.04 -7.61 28.09
CA GLY A 611 5.22 -8.95 27.55
C GLY A 611 6.60 -9.55 27.88
N THR A 612 6.68 -10.88 27.84
CA THR A 612 7.93 -11.62 28.08
C THR A 612 9.00 -11.28 27.04
N THR A 613 10.24 -11.12 27.49
CA THR A 613 11.42 -11.00 26.63
C THR A 613 12.10 -12.36 26.53
N THR A 614 12.13 -12.95 25.33
CA THR A 614 12.81 -14.22 25.05
C THR A 614 14.06 -13.96 24.20
N ILE A 615 15.20 -14.50 24.62
CA ILE A 615 16.47 -14.42 23.89
C ILE A 615 16.81 -15.83 23.39
N SER A 616 16.43 -16.13 22.14
CA SER A 616 16.63 -17.45 21.56
C SER A 616 18.02 -17.62 20.94
N ALA A 617 18.63 -16.54 20.46
CA ALA A 617 19.97 -16.55 19.85
C ALA A 617 20.65 -15.18 19.87
N GLY A 618 21.99 -15.19 19.82
CA GLY A 618 22.83 -13.98 19.83
C GLY A 618 22.80 -13.27 21.17
N THR A 619 22.99 -11.95 21.16
CA THR A 619 23.02 -11.14 22.39
C THR A 619 21.91 -10.09 22.37
N LEU A 620 21.15 -10.00 23.46
CA LEU A 620 20.36 -8.82 23.77
C LEU A 620 21.17 -7.94 24.72
N GLN A 621 21.54 -6.74 24.28
CA GLN A 621 22.27 -5.77 25.06
C GLN A 621 21.33 -4.69 25.59
N VAL A 622 21.43 -4.40 26.88
CA VAL A 622 20.72 -3.31 27.56
C VAL A 622 21.71 -2.19 27.84
N GLY A 623 21.43 -1.01 27.30
CA GLY A 623 22.29 0.17 27.39
C GLY A 623 23.49 0.13 26.45
N ASN A 624 24.35 1.14 26.60
CA ASN A 624 25.55 1.37 25.78
C ASN A 624 26.67 2.04 26.59
N ASN A 625 26.73 1.72 27.89
CA ASN A 625 27.50 2.42 28.92
C ASN A 625 27.08 3.88 29.16
N GLY A 626 25.86 4.26 28.74
CA GLY A 626 25.15 5.47 29.15
C GLY A 626 24.22 5.24 30.34
N SER A 627 23.39 6.24 30.64
CA SER A 627 22.40 6.24 31.72
C SER A 627 21.01 5.73 31.29
N THR A 628 20.88 5.20 30.08
CA THR A 628 19.64 4.70 29.50
C THR A 628 19.79 3.28 28.96
N GLY A 629 18.65 2.61 28.73
CA GLY A 629 18.58 1.21 28.31
C GLY A 629 17.94 0.34 29.37
N GLY A 630 16.79 -0.24 29.09
CA GLY A 630 16.08 -1.08 30.05
C GLY A 630 15.18 -2.10 29.37
N LEU A 631 14.75 -3.06 30.17
CA LEU A 631 13.71 -4.02 29.81
C LEU A 631 12.39 -3.59 30.44
N GLY A 632 11.30 -4.13 29.91
CA GLY A 632 9.95 -3.93 30.40
C GLY A 632 9.70 -4.69 31.70
N SER A 633 8.44 -4.85 32.09
CA SER A 633 8.06 -5.52 33.35
C SER A 633 7.90 -7.04 33.26
N GLY A 634 7.83 -7.61 32.05
CA GLY A 634 7.63 -9.06 31.85
C GLY A 634 8.86 -9.91 32.15
N ASN A 635 8.68 -11.22 32.35
CA ASN A 635 9.80 -12.14 32.59
C ASN A 635 10.81 -12.16 31.43
N VAL A 636 12.04 -12.57 31.73
CA VAL A 636 13.09 -12.82 30.75
C VAL A 636 13.37 -14.32 30.64
N VAL A 637 13.26 -14.86 29.43
CA VAL A 637 13.70 -16.21 29.08
C VAL A 637 14.99 -16.06 28.27
N ASP A 638 16.14 -16.16 28.94
CA ASP A 638 17.44 -16.07 28.30
C ASP A 638 17.98 -17.48 27.97
N ASN A 639 17.99 -17.83 26.68
CA ASN A 639 18.57 -19.08 26.19
C ASN A 639 19.92 -18.86 25.48
N SER A 640 20.48 -17.65 25.52
CA SER A 640 21.72 -17.31 24.81
C SER A 640 22.58 -16.34 25.63
N ALA A 641 22.35 -15.03 25.50
CA ALA A 641 23.12 -14.03 26.24
C ALA A 641 22.34 -12.73 26.46
N LEU A 642 22.19 -12.36 27.72
CA LEU A 642 21.77 -11.03 28.17
C LEU A 642 22.99 -10.22 28.65
N LEU A 643 23.23 -9.06 28.04
CA LEU A 643 24.34 -8.16 28.35
C LEU A 643 23.83 -6.84 28.91
N ILE A 644 24.27 -6.44 30.11
CA ILE A 644 23.94 -5.16 30.73
C ILE A 644 25.15 -4.22 30.68
N THR A 645 24.96 -3.06 30.04
CA THR A 645 25.99 -2.03 29.84
C THR A 645 25.43 -0.66 30.22
N ARG A 646 25.40 -0.35 31.50
CA ARG A 646 24.93 0.95 32.02
C ARG A 646 25.97 1.60 32.92
N SER A 647 26.07 2.93 32.88
CA SER A 647 27.03 3.68 33.69
C SER A 647 26.50 4.11 35.05
N ASN A 648 25.18 4.09 35.24
CA ASN A 648 24.52 4.38 36.50
C ASN A 648 23.85 3.13 37.09
N SER A 649 23.24 3.28 38.26
CA SER A 649 22.48 2.22 38.90
C SER A 649 21.25 1.81 38.07
N TYR A 650 21.01 0.51 37.96
CA TYR A 650 19.87 -0.09 37.27
C TYR A 650 19.38 -1.30 38.05
N THR A 651 18.08 -1.32 38.39
CA THR A 651 17.46 -2.50 38.99
C THR A 651 16.82 -3.34 37.89
N LEU A 652 17.37 -4.52 37.67
CA LEU A 652 16.78 -5.53 36.80
C LEU A 652 15.80 -6.36 37.63
N ALA A 653 14.56 -5.87 37.69
CA ALA A 653 13.50 -6.47 38.49
C ALA A 653 12.81 -7.65 37.81
N ASN A 654 13.23 -8.07 36.61
CA ASN A 654 12.63 -9.18 35.90
C ASN A 654 13.04 -10.52 36.52
N GLN A 655 12.13 -11.51 36.54
CA GLN A 655 12.54 -12.89 36.75
C GLN A 655 13.21 -13.42 35.48
N ILE A 656 14.43 -13.94 35.62
CA ILE A 656 15.26 -14.47 34.54
C ILE A 656 15.31 -16.00 34.65
N SER A 657 15.07 -16.68 33.54
CA SER A 657 15.10 -18.14 33.38
C SER A 657 15.83 -18.53 32.09
N GLY A 658 16.09 -19.83 31.88
CA GLY A 658 16.69 -20.35 30.65
C GLY A 658 18.16 -20.77 30.79
N THR A 659 18.80 -21.12 29.68
CA THR A 659 20.17 -21.68 29.67
C THR A 659 21.26 -20.66 29.37
N GLY A 660 20.88 -19.41 29.09
CA GLY A 660 21.77 -18.33 28.66
C GLY A 660 22.61 -17.72 29.79
N THR A 661 23.51 -16.84 29.37
CA THR A 661 24.45 -16.14 30.26
C THR A 661 24.00 -14.72 30.54
N LEU A 662 24.09 -14.29 31.80
CA LEU A 662 23.97 -12.88 32.18
C LEU A 662 25.37 -12.27 32.29
N THR A 663 25.64 -11.19 31.57
CA THR A 663 26.90 -10.44 31.70
C THR A 663 26.62 -8.99 32.08
N HIS A 664 27.27 -8.49 33.13
CA HIS A 664 27.33 -7.08 33.47
C HIS A 664 28.71 -6.52 33.10
N SER A 665 28.75 -5.51 32.24
CA SER A 665 29.98 -4.88 31.75
C SER A 665 29.93 -3.36 31.71
N GLY A 666 28.90 -2.75 32.30
CA GLY A 666 28.81 -1.30 32.48
C GLY A 666 29.58 -0.81 33.71
N SER A 667 29.99 0.46 33.73
CA SER A 667 30.68 1.04 34.89
C SER A 667 29.77 1.25 36.12
N GLY A 668 28.44 1.17 35.94
CA GLY A 668 27.44 1.38 36.99
C GLY A 668 27.17 0.14 37.85
N ILE A 669 26.05 0.19 38.57
CA ILE A 669 25.58 -0.88 39.46
C ILE A 669 24.36 -1.55 38.84
N THR A 670 24.42 -2.86 38.58
CA THR A 670 23.21 -3.64 38.25
C THR A 670 22.69 -4.32 39.52
N THR A 671 21.42 -4.16 39.85
CA THR A 671 20.76 -4.83 40.99
C THR A 671 19.85 -5.93 40.51
N LEU A 672 20.08 -7.17 40.96
CA LEU A 672 19.21 -8.32 40.76
C LEU A 672 18.34 -8.52 42.01
N SER A 673 17.05 -8.21 41.88
CA SER A 673 16.11 -8.22 43.00
C SER A 673 15.14 -9.40 43.02
N ASN A 674 15.17 -10.26 42.01
CA ASN A 674 14.22 -11.37 41.86
C ASN A 674 14.87 -12.75 42.06
N ALA A 675 14.02 -13.76 42.26
CA ALA A 675 14.43 -15.17 42.32
C ALA A 675 14.59 -15.74 40.91
N ASN A 676 15.84 -15.79 40.46
CA ASN A 676 16.23 -16.18 39.12
C ASN A 676 16.58 -17.68 39.05
N THR A 677 16.40 -18.27 37.86
CA THR A 677 16.54 -19.72 37.62
C THR A 677 17.40 -20.05 36.40
N TYR A 678 18.02 -19.06 35.75
CA TYR A 678 18.87 -19.30 34.59
C TYR A 678 20.15 -20.07 34.97
N SER A 679 20.62 -20.95 34.08
CA SER A 679 21.71 -21.89 34.38
C SER A 679 23.06 -21.56 33.72
N GLY A 680 23.11 -20.64 32.75
CA GLY A 680 24.34 -20.36 31.99
C GLY A 680 25.40 -19.56 32.76
N GLY A 681 25.04 -19.00 33.92
CA GLY A 681 25.96 -18.28 34.81
C GLY A 681 25.92 -16.76 34.65
N THR A 682 26.61 -16.08 35.57
CA THR A 682 26.67 -14.62 35.70
C THR A 682 28.11 -14.13 35.66
N ASN A 683 28.43 -13.26 34.71
CA ASN A 683 29.76 -12.66 34.56
C ASN A 683 29.71 -11.16 34.89
N VAL A 684 30.62 -10.70 35.74
CA VAL A 684 30.80 -9.28 36.08
C VAL A 684 32.18 -8.87 35.59
N THR A 685 32.23 -8.03 34.55
CA THR A 685 33.49 -7.64 33.88
C THR A 685 33.84 -6.17 34.06
N ALA A 686 32.91 -5.34 34.51
CA ALA A 686 33.13 -3.96 34.95
C ALA A 686 32.08 -3.55 36.00
N GLY A 687 32.31 -2.46 36.73
CA GLY A 687 31.32 -1.91 37.67
C GLY A 687 30.94 -2.87 38.79
N SER A 688 29.69 -2.77 39.26
CA SER A 688 29.21 -3.56 40.41
C SER A 688 27.94 -4.35 40.11
N LEU A 689 27.82 -5.53 40.70
CA LEU A 689 26.58 -6.32 40.76
C LEU A 689 26.07 -6.34 42.21
N LEU A 690 24.81 -5.96 42.40
CA LEU A 690 24.12 -6.01 43.69
C LEU A 690 23.08 -7.13 43.68
N VAL A 691 23.13 -8.02 44.66
CA VAL A 691 22.19 -9.13 44.84
C VAL A 691 21.30 -8.83 46.04
N THR A 692 19.99 -8.67 45.82
CA THR A 692 19.07 -8.24 46.90
C THR A 692 17.93 -9.21 47.20
N ASN A 693 17.72 -10.23 46.35
CA ASN A 693 16.73 -11.26 46.64
C ASN A 693 17.19 -12.19 47.78
N THR A 694 16.38 -12.36 48.82
CA THR A 694 16.66 -13.22 49.99
C THR A 694 15.90 -14.55 49.98
N THR A 695 14.92 -14.73 49.08
CA THR A 695 14.06 -15.93 49.08
C THR A 695 14.48 -17.00 48.08
N GLY A 696 15.55 -16.76 47.31
CA GLY A 696 16.11 -17.66 46.31
C GLY A 696 17.36 -17.07 45.66
N SER A 697 17.93 -17.75 44.66
CA SER A 697 19.13 -17.22 43.98
C SER A 697 18.83 -15.97 43.17
N ALA A 698 19.52 -14.87 43.43
CA ALA A 698 19.45 -13.70 42.55
C ALA A 698 20.24 -13.89 41.25
N THR A 699 21.24 -14.77 41.23
CA THR A 699 22.15 -14.97 40.08
C THR A 699 21.85 -16.26 39.30
N GLY A 700 20.68 -16.87 39.51
CA GLY A 700 20.33 -18.15 38.90
C GLY A 700 21.11 -19.32 39.50
N THR A 701 21.14 -20.45 38.80
CA THR A 701 21.77 -21.70 39.24
C THR A 701 23.15 -21.94 38.63
N GLY A 702 23.55 -21.11 37.67
CA GLY A 702 24.89 -21.15 37.07
C GLY A 702 25.98 -20.57 37.97
N GLY A 703 27.24 -20.67 37.53
CA GLY A 703 28.37 -20.07 38.24
C GLY A 703 28.34 -18.55 38.22
N VAL A 704 29.07 -17.91 39.13
CA VAL A 704 29.23 -16.44 39.17
C VAL A 704 30.71 -16.12 39.07
N ILE A 705 31.11 -15.27 38.13
CA ILE A 705 32.51 -14.88 37.93
C ILE A 705 32.61 -13.37 37.98
N THR A 706 33.45 -12.83 38.86
CA THR A 706 33.76 -11.40 38.92
C THR A 706 35.21 -11.16 38.50
N SER A 707 35.43 -10.16 37.66
CA SER A 707 36.77 -9.80 37.17
C SER A 707 37.48 -8.85 38.15
N PRO A 708 38.82 -8.73 38.12
CA PRO A 708 39.53 -7.69 38.87
C PRO A 708 38.97 -6.30 38.60
N GLY A 709 38.88 -5.47 39.65
CA GLY A 709 38.32 -4.11 39.58
C GLY A 709 36.79 -4.03 39.52
N THR A 710 36.08 -5.15 39.62
CA THR A 710 34.62 -5.18 39.80
C THR A 710 34.22 -5.28 41.27
N ALA A 711 32.95 -5.08 41.57
CA ALA A 711 32.41 -5.35 42.91
C ALA A 711 31.16 -6.24 42.86
N LEU A 712 31.02 -7.11 43.85
CA LEU A 712 29.81 -7.87 44.14
C LEU A 712 29.31 -7.46 45.52
N GLY A 713 28.03 -7.18 45.66
CA GLY A 713 27.47 -6.85 46.96
C GLY A 713 26.01 -7.23 47.11
N GLY A 714 25.42 -6.71 48.17
CA GLY A 714 23.99 -6.78 48.45
C GLY A 714 23.68 -7.59 49.69
N LYS A 715 22.40 -7.89 49.86
CA LYS A 715 21.85 -8.55 51.05
C LYS A 715 21.12 -9.85 50.71
N GLY A 716 21.28 -10.33 49.47
CA GLY A 716 20.54 -11.46 48.93
C GLY A 716 21.32 -12.77 48.94
N THR A 717 20.79 -13.74 48.20
CA THR A 717 21.32 -15.10 48.10
C THR A 717 21.86 -15.40 46.69
N ILE A 718 23.01 -16.06 46.65
CA ILE A 718 23.64 -16.66 45.45
C ILE A 718 23.66 -18.17 45.66
N ALA A 719 22.89 -18.91 44.86
CA ALA A 719 22.73 -20.36 44.99
C ALA A 719 23.07 -21.08 43.68
N SER A 720 24.36 -21.20 43.38
CA SER A 720 24.81 -22.01 42.25
C SER A 720 24.54 -23.50 42.53
N THR A 721 24.22 -24.26 41.48
CA THR A 721 23.93 -25.71 41.60
C THR A 721 24.81 -26.52 40.67
N GLY A 722 25.04 -27.79 41.01
CA GLY A 722 26.05 -28.62 40.35
C GLY A 722 27.46 -28.08 40.64
N SER A 723 28.49 -28.61 39.97
CA SER A 723 29.89 -28.15 40.17
C SER A 723 30.17 -26.71 39.71
N ASN A 724 29.14 -25.87 39.55
CA ASN A 724 29.24 -24.45 39.26
C ASN A 724 29.73 -23.66 40.48
N SER A 725 30.86 -22.99 40.31
CA SER A 725 31.54 -22.22 41.36
C SER A 725 31.24 -20.73 41.27
N VAL A 726 31.42 -20.05 42.41
CA VAL A 726 31.50 -18.59 42.50
C VAL A 726 32.98 -18.21 42.57
N VAL A 727 33.46 -17.45 41.60
CA VAL A 727 34.85 -17.03 41.47
C VAL A 727 34.93 -15.51 41.62
N ILE A 728 35.58 -15.07 42.68
CA ILE A 728 35.70 -13.66 43.03
C ILE A 728 37.07 -13.15 42.62
N GLY A 729 37.13 -12.34 41.56
CA GLY A 729 38.32 -11.59 41.15
C GLY A 729 38.32 -10.14 41.63
N GLY A 730 37.15 -9.60 41.98
CA GLY A 730 36.96 -8.21 42.43
C GLY A 730 36.78 -8.05 43.95
N ALA A 731 36.17 -6.94 44.34
CA ALA A 731 35.75 -6.69 45.72
C ALA A 731 34.40 -7.36 46.02
N VAL A 732 34.20 -7.79 47.26
CA VAL A 732 32.90 -8.22 47.79
C VAL A 732 32.55 -7.31 48.96
N SER A 733 31.35 -6.75 48.95
CA SER A 733 30.84 -5.89 50.03
C SER A 733 29.40 -6.30 50.33
N PRO A 734 29.14 -7.12 51.38
CA PRO A 734 27.78 -7.32 51.84
C PRO A 734 27.15 -5.96 52.14
N GLY A 735 25.94 -5.70 51.66
CA GLY A 735 25.36 -4.35 51.63
C GLY A 735 25.60 -3.62 50.32
N VAL A 736 25.51 -2.30 50.30
CA VAL A 736 25.72 -1.50 49.07
C VAL A 736 27.19 -1.06 49.02
N PRO A 737 27.94 -1.37 47.95
CA PRO A 737 29.34 -0.97 47.85
C PRO A 737 29.53 0.55 48.04
N GLY A 738 30.31 0.94 49.05
CA GLY A 738 30.67 2.34 49.30
C GLY A 738 29.60 3.19 50.00
N GLU A 739 28.50 2.60 50.44
CA GLU A 739 27.45 3.30 51.22
C GLU A 739 27.23 2.66 52.59
N ASN A 740 26.96 3.51 53.59
CA ASN A 740 26.66 3.11 54.96
C ASN A 740 25.16 2.75 55.06
N SER A 741 24.74 1.66 54.39
CA SER A 741 23.32 1.29 54.17
C SER A 741 22.74 0.31 55.22
N GLY A 742 23.36 0.24 56.40
CA GLY A 742 23.03 -0.71 57.48
C GLY A 742 23.38 -2.17 57.12
N VAL A 743 23.21 -3.08 58.09
CA VAL A 743 23.68 -4.49 58.03
C VAL A 743 23.42 -5.13 56.66
N GLY A 744 24.49 -5.52 55.98
CA GLY A 744 24.48 -6.36 54.80
C GLY A 744 24.70 -7.83 55.14
N THR A 745 23.88 -8.74 54.61
CA THR A 745 24.11 -10.18 54.74
C THR A 745 24.08 -10.82 53.37
N LEU A 746 25.24 -11.16 52.83
CA LEU A 746 25.35 -11.81 51.54
C LEU A 746 25.44 -13.32 51.75
N THR A 747 24.46 -14.06 51.23
CA THR A 747 24.33 -15.51 51.47
C THR A 747 24.76 -16.29 50.24
N PHE A 748 25.64 -17.26 50.41
CA PHE A 748 26.06 -18.20 49.38
C PHE A 748 25.60 -19.60 49.77
N THR A 749 24.82 -20.24 48.91
CA THR A 749 24.29 -21.60 49.13
C THR A 749 24.59 -22.51 47.93
N PRO A 750 25.87 -22.78 47.62
CA PRO A 750 26.21 -23.62 46.49
C PRO A 750 25.86 -25.10 46.78
N VAL A 751 25.49 -25.84 45.74
CA VAL A 751 25.40 -27.31 45.76
C VAL A 751 26.66 -27.86 45.09
N ASP A 752 27.57 -28.48 45.84
CA ASP A 752 28.87 -29.01 45.37
C ASP A 752 29.90 -27.99 44.80
N GLY A 753 29.50 -26.74 44.56
CA GLY A 753 30.36 -25.68 44.02
C GLY A 753 31.28 -25.00 45.04
N THR A 754 32.38 -24.41 44.56
CA THR A 754 33.34 -23.65 45.39
C THR A 754 33.06 -22.15 45.33
N LEU A 755 33.08 -21.46 46.48
CA LEU A 755 33.26 -20.01 46.53
C LEU A 755 34.76 -19.73 46.66
N SER A 756 35.41 -19.23 45.60
CA SER A 756 36.86 -19.01 45.56
C SER A 756 37.22 -17.54 45.46
N PHE A 757 38.15 -17.10 46.30
CA PHE A 757 38.70 -15.74 46.30
C PHE A 757 40.06 -15.73 45.60
N GLN A 758 40.15 -15.01 44.49
CA GLN A 758 41.35 -14.97 43.66
C GLN A 758 42.38 -13.97 44.19
N SER A 759 43.61 -14.04 43.69
CA SER A 759 44.64 -13.05 44.02
C SER A 759 44.19 -11.63 43.63
N GLY A 760 44.32 -10.69 44.57
CA GLY A 760 43.88 -9.30 44.40
C GLY A 760 42.39 -9.05 44.68
N SER A 761 41.60 -10.09 44.97
CA SER A 761 40.24 -9.92 45.51
C SER A 761 40.27 -9.37 46.94
N ALA A 762 39.17 -8.75 47.36
CA ALA A 762 38.99 -8.25 48.72
C ALA A 762 37.55 -8.46 49.19
N VAL A 763 37.35 -8.62 50.49
CA VAL A 763 36.03 -8.59 51.13
C VAL A 763 36.02 -7.44 52.12
N VAL A 764 35.03 -6.56 52.03
CA VAL A 764 34.88 -5.41 52.92
C VAL A 764 33.69 -5.65 53.83
N PHE A 765 33.92 -5.64 55.15
CA PHE A 765 32.88 -5.71 56.17
C PHE A 765 32.76 -4.39 56.91
N GLU A 766 31.58 -3.78 56.91
CA GLU A 766 31.29 -2.59 57.72
C GLU A 766 30.81 -2.99 59.13
N LEU A 767 31.38 -2.35 60.15
CA LEU A 767 30.92 -2.44 61.54
C LEU A 767 30.04 -1.24 61.90
N LEU A 768 28.92 -1.52 62.57
CA LEU A 768 27.85 -0.55 62.83
C LEU A 768 27.70 -0.24 64.32
N ALA A 769 27.16 0.94 64.64
CA ALA A 769 27.07 1.52 65.99
C ALA A 769 26.29 0.70 67.05
N SER A 770 25.65 -0.41 66.65
CA SER A 770 24.88 -1.33 67.50
C SER A 770 25.61 -2.64 67.85
N GLY A 771 26.89 -2.78 67.50
CA GLY A 771 27.58 -4.08 67.58
C GLY A 771 27.18 -5.03 66.45
N SER A 772 26.43 -4.55 65.45
CA SER A 772 26.10 -5.29 64.23
C SER A 772 27.16 -5.08 63.16
N ASN A 773 27.22 -5.98 62.18
CA ASN A 773 28.21 -5.91 61.10
C ASN A 773 27.67 -6.50 59.81
N ASP A 774 28.29 -6.12 58.71
CA ASP A 774 28.18 -6.85 57.45
C ASP A 774 28.69 -8.27 57.59
N LYS A 775 28.01 -9.21 56.94
CA LYS A 775 28.23 -10.64 57.11
C LYS A 775 28.17 -11.38 55.78
N ILE A 776 29.06 -12.35 55.61
CA ILE A 776 28.92 -13.41 54.62
C ILE A 776 28.35 -14.64 55.31
N VAL A 777 27.30 -15.22 54.73
CA VAL A 777 26.76 -16.52 55.14
C VAL A 777 27.11 -17.53 54.05
N PHE A 778 27.67 -18.67 54.43
CA PHE A 778 28.00 -19.77 53.54
C PHE A 778 27.33 -21.05 54.02
N ASN A 779 26.30 -21.45 53.29
CA ASN A 779 25.46 -22.60 53.61
C ASN A 779 25.43 -23.55 52.42
N ALA A 780 26.55 -24.23 52.19
CA ALA A 780 26.70 -25.18 51.10
C ALA A 780 26.05 -26.55 51.42
N THR A 781 25.56 -27.23 50.39
CA THR A 781 25.16 -28.64 50.47
C THR A 781 26.10 -29.50 49.63
N GLY A 782 26.41 -30.71 50.08
CA GLY A 782 27.32 -31.62 49.36
C GLY A 782 28.79 -31.25 49.58
N ALA A 783 29.58 -31.23 48.50
CA ALA A 783 31.04 -31.03 48.54
C ALA A 783 31.50 -29.56 48.45
N GLY A 784 30.61 -28.59 48.70
CA GLY A 784 30.93 -27.17 48.54
C GLY A 784 32.01 -26.67 49.52
N VAL A 785 32.90 -25.80 49.05
CA VAL A 785 34.02 -25.24 49.81
C VAL A 785 34.07 -23.73 49.64
N MET A 786 34.34 -22.98 50.71
CA MET A 786 34.77 -21.59 50.64
C MET A 786 36.31 -21.55 50.70
N ASP A 787 36.97 -21.11 49.64
CA ASP A 787 38.42 -21.17 49.46
C ASP A 787 39.06 -19.78 49.36
N PHE A 788 39.93 -19.48 50.33
CA PHE A 788 40.72 -18.26 50.42
C PHE A 788 42.19 -18.47 50.03
N SER A 789 42.59 -19.69 49.62
CA SER A 789 44.00 -20.05 49.44
C SER A 789 44.78 -19.17 48.46
N ALA A 790 44.11 -18.56 47.49
CA ALA A 790 44.69 -17.65 46.51
C ALA A 790 44.63 -16.16 46.92
N MET A 791 43.91 -15.81 47.99
CA MET A 791 43.75 -14.43 48.45
C MET A 791 45.03 -13.92 49.12
N GLY A 792 45.36 -12.65 48.87
CA GLY A 792 46.51 -11.99 49.49
C GLY A 792 46.28 -11.64 50.96
N ALA A 793 47.37 -11.47 51.72
CA ALA A 793 47.31 -10.96 53.09
C ALA A 793 46.59 -9.59 53.14
N GLY A 794 45.77 -9.40 54.16
CA GLY A 794 44.94 -8.19 54.32
C GLY A 794 43.74 -8.07 53.37
N GLY A 795 43.38 -9.13 52.64
CA GLY A 795 42.22 -9.14 51.72
C GLY A 795 40.85 -9.03 52.41
N LEU A 796 40.73 -9.34 53.70
CA LEU A 796 39.52 -9.18 54.50
C LEU A 796 39.60 -7.86 55.27
N ILE A 797 38.96 -6.84 54.73
CA ILE A 797 39.01 -5.47 55.24
C ILE A 797 37.83 -5.24 56.17
N VAL A 798 38.12 -4.81 57.40
CA VAL A 798 37.10 -4.44 58.38
C VAL A 798 37.12 -2.92 58.57
N SER A 799 36.04 -2.27 58.17
CA SER A 799 35.86 -0.82 58.29
C SER A 799 34.82 -0.47 59.35
N PHE A 800 34.88 0.77 59.85
CA PHE A 800 33.88 1.29 60.77
C PHE A 800 32.96 2.22 60.02
N SER A 801 31.66 2.10 60.28
CA SER A 801 30.69 3.11 59.89
C SER A 801 31.08 4.49 60.47
N ALA A 802 30.74 5.55 59.74
CA ALA A 802 31.14 6.90 60.12
C ALA A 802 30.69 7.25 61.56
N GLY A 803 31.65 7.65 62.40
CA GLY A 803 31.40 8.03 63.80
C GLY A 803 31.32 6.85 64.78
N TYR A 804 31.49 5.61 64.32
CA TYR A 804 31.55 4.44 65.18
C TYR A 804 32.99 4.02 65.49
N ILE A 805 33.24 3.72 66.77
CA ILE A 805 34.46 3.08 67.25
C ILE A 805 34.03 1.86 68.08
N PRO A 806 34.38 0.64 67.67
CA PRO A 806 34.17 -0.57 68.46
C PRO A 806 34.76 -0.47 69.88
N GLN A 807 34.01 -0.90 70.90
CA GLN A 807 34.43 -0.86 72.30
C GLN A 807 34.76 -2.26 72.84
N PRO A 808 35.60 -2.40 73.88
CA PRO A 808 35.84 -3.68 74.53
C PRO A 808 34.54 -4.38 74.92
N GLY A 809 34.42 -5.65 74.57
CA GLY A 809 33.20 -6.45 74.75
C GLY A 809 32.31 -6.53 73.50
N HIS A 810 32.52 -5.70 72.47
CA HIS A 810 31.86 -5.87 71.18
C HIS A 810 32.43 -7.08 70.44
N SER A 811 31.55 -7.86 69.81
CA SER A 811 31.87 -9.05 69.02
C SER A 811 31.15 -8.97 67.69
N PHE A 812 31.82 -9.34 66.60
CA PHE A 812 31.32 -9.20 65.23
C PHE A 812 31.52 -10.51 64.48
N ASP A 813 30.44 -11.01 63.90
CA ASP A 813 30.38 -12.28 63.17
C ASP A 813 30.46 -12.00 61.67
N LEU A 814 31.68 -12.01 61.13
CA LEU A 814 31.94 -11.57 59.76
C LEU A 814 31.59 -12.65 58.73
N ILE A 815 31.85 -13.92 59.05
CA ILE A 815 31.67 -15.04 58.14
C ILE A 815 31.05 -16.20 58.93
N ASP A 816 29.90 -16.67 58.48
CA ASP A 816 29.20 -17.81 59.09
C ASP A 816 29.13 -18.96 58.10
N TRP A 817 29.72 -20.08 58.49
CA TRP A 817 29.72 -21.33 57.75
C TRP A 817 29.16 -22.50 58.58
N ALA A 818 28.41 -22.19 59.65
CA ALA A 818 28.00 -23.18 60.66
C ALA A 818 27.12 -24.31 60.10
N ALA A 819 26.53 -24.12 58.91
CA ALA A 819 25.69 -25.11 58.25
C ALA A 819 26.45 -26.14 57.39
N VAL A 820 27.78 -26.06 57.28
CA VAL A 820 28.60 -26.95 56.43
C VAL A 820 29.18 -28.12 57.23
N SER A 821 29.07 -29.35 56.72
CA SER A 821 29.72 -30.54 57.31
C SER A 821 31.17 -30.70 56.85
N GLY A 822 32.15 -30.90 57.75
CA GLY A 822 33.57 -31.17 57.40
C GLY A 822 34.45 -29.91 57.27
N THR A 823 35.47 -29.91 56.40
CA THR A 823 36.42 -28.78 56.19
C THR A 823 35.88 -27.74 55.22
N GLY A 824 34.66 -27.25 55.43
CA GLY A 824 33.93 -26.34 54.53
C GLY A 824 34.63 -25.00 54.20
N ILE A 825 35.75 -24.71 54.85
CA ILE A 825 36.63 -23.57 54.60
C ILE A 825 38.06 -24.05 54.32
N SER A 826 38.70 -23.44 53.32
CA SER A 826 40.11 -23.62 52.96
C SER A 826 40.84 -22.27 52.98
N GLY A 827 42.07 -22.25 53.50
CA GLY A 827 42.96 -21.08 53.42
C GLY A 827 42.62 -19.89 54.33
N LEU A 828 41.64 -19.99 55.22
CA LEU A 828 41.28 -18.90 56.14
C LEU A 828 42.31 -18.78 57.27
N THR A 829 43.05 -17.66 57.29
CA THR A 829 44.08 -17.37 58.30
C THR A 829 43.96 -15.93 58.79
N GLU A 830 44.53 -15.64 59.96
CA GLU A 830 44.55 -14.27 60.52
C GLU A 830 45.32 -13.28 59.65
N SER A 831 46.29 -13.72 58.85
CA SER A 831 47.04 -12.84 57.94
C SER A 831 46.18 -12.23 56.84
N LEU A 832 44.99 -12.80 56.58
CA LEU A 832 44.02 -12.24 55.65
C LEU A 832 43.29 -11.03 56.21
N LEU A 833 43.25 -10.84 57.53
CA LEU A 833 42.55 -9.73 58.17
C LEU A 833 43.34 -8.42 58.03
N ASN A 834 42.63 -7.37 57.65
CA ASN A 834 43.05 -5.98 57.70
C ASN A 834 42.09 -5.24 58.64
N LEU A 835 42.49 -5.14 59.90
CA LEU A 835 41.68 -4.57 60.97
C LEU A 835 42.12 -3.14 61.27
N SER A 836 41.21 -2.19 61.12
CA SER A 836 41.46 -0.81 61.57
C SER A 836 41.62 -0.76 63.09
N THR A 837 42.60 -0.01 63.57
CA THR A 837 42.73 0.40 64.99
C THR A 837 42.52 1.92 65.15
N ALA A 838 42.04 2.59 64.09
CA ALA A 838 41.81 4.02 64.12
C ALA A 838 40.80 4.37 65.21
N GLY A 839 41.20 5.23 66.15
CA GLY A 839 40.35 5.63 67.28
C GLY A 839 40.31 4.66 68.46
N PHE A 840 41.05 3.54 68.41
CA PHE A 840 41.20 2.65 69.57
C PHE A 840 42.01 3.35 70.66
N ASP A 841 41.61 3.16 71.93
CA ASP A 841 42.49 3.44 73.05
C ASP A 841 43.75 2.53 72.97
N PRO A 842 44.94 2.99 73.37
CA PRO A 842 46.16 2.17 73.33
C PRO A 842 46.07 0.85 74.12
N SER A 843 45.15 0.74 75.07
CA SER A 843 44.86 -0.49 75.81
C SER A 843 43.96 -1.46 75.05
N TRP A 844 43.36 -1.09 73.92
CA TRP A 844 42.43 -1.96 73.20
C TRP A 844 43.15 -2.70 72.08
N ARG A 845 42.74 -3.95 71.87
CA ARG A 845 43.21 -4.75 70.73
C ARG A 845 42.07 -5.59 70.18
N TRP A 846 42.23 -6.01 68.94
CA TRP A 846 41.42 -7.07 68.36
C TRP A 846 41.80 -8.42 68.96
N ASP A 847 40.79 -9.20 69.34
CA ASP A 847 40.87 -10.63 69.60
C ASP A 847 40.36 -11.38 68.37
N THR A 848 41.28 -12.06 67.69
CA THR A 848 41.03 -12.85 66.48
C THR A 848 41.07 -14.35 66.74
N SER A 849 41.19 -14.78 68.00
CA SER A 849 41.36 -16.20 68.37
C SER A 849 40.21 -17.09 67.89
N LEU A 850 39.03 -16.51 67.67
CA LEU A 850 37.84 -17.19 67.16
C LEU A 850 37.62 -17.00 65.65
N PHE A 851 38.47 -16.25 64.96
CA PHE A 851 38.24 -15.88 63.56
C PHE A 851 38.36 -17.08 62.62
N SER A 852 39.43 -17.87 62.73
CA SER A 852 39.64 -19.04 61.87
C SER A 852 38.71 -20.22 62.19
N THR A 853 38.06 -20.21 63.36
CA THR A 853 37.18 -21.29 63.83
C THR A 853 35.69 -20.96 63.72
N SER A 854 35.31 -19.68 63.78
CA SER A 854 33.91 -19.24 63.77
C SER A 854 33.65 -17.91 63.04
N GLY A 855 34.67 -17.29 62.44
CA GLY A 855 34.53 -16.05 61.69
C GLY A 855 34.33 -14.80 62.55
N VAL A 856 34.44 -14.97 63.88
CA VAL A 856 34.18 -13.94 64.86
C VAL A 856 35.47 -13.20 65.24
N ILE A 857 35.38 -11.88 65.30
CA ILE A 857 36.38 -11.01 65.92
C ILE A 857 35.75 -10.23 67.07
N SER A 858 36.54 -9.91 68.09
CA SER A 858 36.05 -9.13 69.23
C SER A 858 37.04 -8.04 69.62
N VAL A 859 36.58 -7.02 70.32
CA VAL A 859 37.47 -6.03 70.93
C VAL A 859 37.66 -6.38 72.39
N VAL A 860 38.92 -6.41 72.84
CA VAL A 860 39.27 -6.69 74.24
C VAL A 860 40.20 -5.61 74.77
N ALA A 861 40.04 -5.27 76.06
CA ALA A 861 41.02 -4.48 76.77
C ALA A 861 42.26 -5.34 77.06
N THR A 862 43.45 -4.75 77.05
CA THR A 862 44.65 -5.38 77.59
C THR A 862 44.46 -5.51 79.08
N VAL A 863 44.24 -6.75 79.53
CA VAL A 863 44.50 -7.08 80.92
C VAL A 863 46.01 -6.98 81.06
N PRO A 864 46.56 -6.08 81.88
CA PRO A 864 48.00 -6.08 82.12
C PRO A 864 48.31 -7.46 82.68
N GLU A 865 49.09 -8.27 81.95
CA GLU A 865 49.61 -9.49 82.55
C GLU A 865 50.32 -9.08 83.84
N PRO A 866 50.09 -9.76 84.97
CA PRO A 866 50.95 -9.56 86.13
C PRO A 866 52.37 -9.82 85.62
N SER A 867 53.20 -8.78 85.66
CA SER A 867 54.51 -8.77 84.99
C SER A 867 55.25 -10.07 85.27
N LEU A 868 56.13 -10.50 84.36
CA LEU A 868 57.02 -11.63 84.60
C LEU A 868 57.73 -11.51 85.98
N GLY A 869 57.94 -10.27 86.45
CA GLY A 869 58.40 -9.95 87.80
C GLY A 869 57.42 -10.30 88.94
N LEU A 870 56.10 -10.14 88.77
CA LEU A 870 55.08 -10.55 89.74
C LEU A 870 54.90 -12.07 89.80
N MET A 871 54.94 -12.77 88.66
CA MET A 871 54.94 -14.26 88.60
C MET A 871 56.25 -14.85 89.14
N LEU A 872 57.41 -14.20 88.88
CA LEU A 872 58.69 -14.56 89.49
C LEU A 872 58.69 -14.27 91.00
N MET A 873 58.08 -13.17 91.46
CA MET A 873 57.91 -12.87 92.89
C MET A 873 56.96 -13.85 93.59
N ALA A 874 55.86 -14.25 92.96
CA ALA A 874 54.96 -15.29 93.48
C ALA A 874 55.63 -16.68 93.50
N GLY A 875 56.41 -17.02 92.47
CA GLY A 875 57.24 -18.23 92.41
C GLY A 875 58.36 -18.23 93.46
N LEU A 876 59.04 -17.11 93.67
CA LEU A 876 60.05 -16.92 94.72
C LEU A 876 59.43 -16.92 96.13
N MET A 877 58.22 -16.38 96.31
CA MET A 877 57.49 -16.39 97.58
C MET A 877 56.97 -17.79 97.92
N ALA A 878 56.54 -18.58 96.92
CA ALA A 878 56.24 -20.00 97.09
C ALA A 878 57.49 -20.84 97.43
N LEU A 879 58.66 -20.50 96.86
CA LEU A 879 59.95 -21.12 97.19
C LEU A 879 60.45 -20.73 98.60
N ALA A 880 60.17 -19.51 99.06
CA ALA A 880 60.46 -19.03 100.42
C ALA A 880 59.54 -19.68 101.47
N LEU A 881 58.27 -19.93 101.14
CA LEU A 881 57.33 -20.66 102.00
C LEU A 881 57.64 -22.17 102.06
N ARG A 882 58.28 -22.74 101.04
CA ARG A 882 58.76 -24.14 101.05
C ARG A 882 60.01 -24.36 101.92
N ARG A 883 60.80 -23.31 102.23
CA ARG A 883 62.00 -23.40 103.10
C ARG A 883 61.73 -23.17 104.59
N LYS A 884 60.52 -22.78 105.02
CA LYS A 884 60.19 -22.52 106.44
C LYS A 884 59.56 -23.70 107.20
N ARG A 885 59.40 -24.88 106.60
CA ARG A 885 59.02 -26.12 107.32
C ARG A 885 60.17 -27.13 107.33
N LEU A 886 61.25 -26.88 108.08
CA LEU A 886 62.12 -27.92 108.65
C LEU A 886 63.18 -27.28 109.57
N ARG A 887 63.18 -27.72 110.85
CA ARG A 887 64.04 -27.37 112.02
C ARG A 887 63.47 -26.26 112.92
N CYS A 888 63.18 -26.44 114.21
CA CYS A 888 63.39 -27.51 115.23
C CYS A 888 62.23 -27.42 116.28
N VAL A 889 61.97 -28.39 117.19
CA VAL A 889 62.66 -28.63 118.49
C VAL A 889 62.00 -29.88 119.13
N PHE A 890 62.72 -31.00 119.30
CA PHE A 890 63.39 -31.61 120.50
C PHE A 890 62.53 -32.59 121.32
N GLU A 891 63.22 -33.63 121.85
CA GLU A 891 62.78 -34.76 122.69
C GLU A 891 62.08 -35.95 122.01
#